data_AF-A0A367EB52-F1
#
_entry.id   AF-A0A367EB52-F1
#
_cell.length_a   1.000
_cell.length_b   1.000
_cell.length_c   1.000
_cell.angle_alpha   90.00
_cell.angle_beta   90.00
_cell.angle_gamma   90.00
#
_symmetry.space_group_name_H-M   'P 1'
#
loop_
_entity.id
_entity.type
_entity.pdbx_description
1 polymer ?
#
loop_
_entity_poly.entity_id
_entity_poly.type
_entity_poly.pdbx_seq_one_letter_code
_entity_poly.pdbx_strand_id
1 'polypeptide(L)'
;MEPPHWPHCGWGADEENRTGCRGRRVTPYARCLAHLPEEERAGHLGSLRPGADVDYSGTRFTPALLQELLSALRGPDDVARFGWAAFEQAVFESRASFFGAHFGTGSRFDRAEFGDDVVFKKALFGGAVWFSGASFGENTSFTLAQFGDGTLFHGARFEDRARFRGAVFGKGTDFRSAFFGDRAHFEEARFSEDVSFESARFGARLSFKRAAFTGEATFADAHFGDGATVEHAAFAGLATFDRARFGDRATFAETVFHRAVNFHEVHFDPRPSFRAARFHGVSQFGSSAFGERASFRQAVFAKEAHFGGARFSANVSLRGAVFEGQCFFSRATFSDSPELTDVRFLAGVDLTGVTFDKTARFGPLVCRGTLDLSEVTFSDPVTLEVDADRVTCWRTRWAATAMLRVRRADVDLSDAVFEQPMSLVAHTEPFPTRSADGTTHDARAGDAGAASPVRVLSLRGVDAAQLMLDSVDLRACRVAGAVHLDQIRLEGEYRFGRVPSGWRRRGGIPTRWSSRITLAEEQHWRAARNLPGWDAGPDGVPVLSPTALASYYRQLRKSFEDAKDEPGGADFYYGEMEMRRADRTRPWGERVLLHVYWALSGYGLRATRALAWLGLAMGATVLVMTAWGIPGHTPAQEATGRLTGDEARLVIDTPDPGRPPSSLHARFTARRLDQSLRVVLNSVVFRSSGQDLTTAGTYVEMASRVSEPILLGLAVLAVRGRVKR
;
A
#
# COMPACT_ATOMS: atom_id res chain seq x y z
N MET A 1 -5.29 -16.17 -63.86
CA MET A 1 -6.25 -16.18 -62.73
C MET A 1 -7.33 -17.21 -63.01
N GLU A 2 -7.80 -17.91 -62.00
CA GLU A 2 -8.89 -18.89 -62.14
C GLU A 2 -10.22 -18.16 -62.45
N PRO A 3 -11.08 -18.71 -63.33
CA PRO A 3 -12.37 -18.11 -63.65
C PRO A 3 -13.27 -18.01 -62.40
N PRO A 4 -14.15 -16.99 -62.33
CA PRO A 4 -15.10 -16.89 -61.23
C PRO A 4 -16.09 -18.06 -61.24
N HIS A 5 -16.67 -18.37 -60.08
CA HIS A 5 -17.60 -19.48 -59.89
C HIS A 5 -19.01 -19.24 -60.49
N TRP A 6 -19.24 -18.07 -61.09
CA TRP A 6 -20.50 -17.68 -61.72
C TRP A 6 -20.39 -17.59 -63.25
N PRO A 7 -21.52 -17.64 -63.98
CA PRO A 7 -21.53 -17.38 -65.42
C PRO A 7 -21.05 -15.96 -65.73
N HIS A 8 -19.83 -15.82 -66.24
CA HIS A 8 -19.16 -14.53 -66.48
C HIS A 8 -19.14 -14.13 -67.96
N CYS A 9 -19.00 -12.83 -68.21
CA CYS A 9 -19.14 -12.18 -69.50
C CYS A 9 -18.13 -12.63 -70.56
N GLY A 10 -16.88 -12.87 -70.17
CA GLY A 10 -15.80 -13.32 -71.06
C GLY A 10 -15.48 -12.35 -72.21
N TRP A 11 -15.99 -11.12 -72.17
CA TRP A 11 -15.68 -10.10 -73.17
C TRP A 11 -14.21 -9.69 -73.09
N GLY A 12 -13.55 -9.59 -74.23
CA GLY A 12 -12.11 -9.28 -74.31
C GLY A 12 -11.20 -10.42 -73.83
N ALA A 13 -11.62 -11.69 -73.95
CA ALA A 13 -10.74 -12.83 -73.71
C ALA A 13 -9.78 -13.04 -74.90
N ASP A 14 -8.48 -13.16 -74.62
CA ASP A 14 -7.41 -13.38 -75.60
C ASP A 14 -6.35 -14.36 -75.05
N GLU A 15 -5.18 -14.48 -75.72
CA GLU A 15 -4.12 -15.40 -75.29
C GLU A 15 -3.51 -15.05 -73.93
N GLU A 16 -3.45 -13.76 -73.57
CA GLU A 16 -2.89 -13.26 -72.30
C GLU A 16 -3.94 -13.27 -71.16
N ASN A 17 -5.19 -12.90 -71.46
CA ASN A 17 -6.32 -12.94 -70.53
C ASN A 17 -7.38 -13.95 -71.00
N ARG A 18 -7.10 -15.23 -70.82
CA ARG A 18 -8.01 -16.34 -71.19
C ARG A 18 -9.39 -16.27 -70.54
N THR A 19 -9.56 -15.50 -69.47
CA THR A 19 -10.84 -15.30 -68.75
C THR A 19 -11.68 -14.15 -69.29
N GLY A 20 -11.06 -13.14 -69.92
CA GLY A 20 -11.73 -11.88 -70.29
C GLY A 20 -12.42 -11.19 -69.09
N CYS A 21 -13.52 -10.49 -69.36
CA CYS A 21 -14.33 -9.82 -68.34
C CYS A 21 -14.98 -10.81 -67.36
N ARG A 22 -14.77 -10.59 -66.07
CA ARG A 22 -15.27 -11.42 -64.96
C ARG A 22 -16.70 -11.08 -64.53
N GLY A 23 -17.32 -10.03 -65.09
CA GLY A 23 -18.66 -9.59 -64.74
C GLY A 23 -19.72 -10.64 -65.00
N ARG A 24 -20.65 -10.82 -64.07
CA ARG A 24 -21.75 -11.77 -64.18
C ARG A 24 -22.64 -11.41 -65.37
N ARG A 25 -23.05 -12.42 -66.12
CA ARG A 25 -23.99 -12.27 -67.23
C ARG A 25 -25.37 -11.85 -66.71
N VAL A 26 -25.99 -10.90 -67.40
CA VAL A 26 -27.35 -10.43 -67.09
C VAL A 26 -28.34 -11.24 -67.93
N THR A 27 -29.18 -12.07 -67.31
CA THR A 27 -30.12 -12.94 -68.05
C THR A 27 -31.22 -12.10 -68.71
N PRO A 28 -31.57 -12.33 -69.99
CA PRO A 28 -31.17 -13.44 -70.89
C PRO A 28 -29.90 -13.19 -71.73
N TYR A 29 -29.22 -12.07 -71.55
CA TYR A 29 -28.07 -11.65 -72.35
C TYR A 29 -26.78 -12.43 -72.00
N ALA A 30 -25.87 -12.54 -72.98
CA ALA A 30 -24.57 -13.21 -72.82
C ALA A 30 -23.47 -12.32 -72.22
N ARG A 31 -23.77 -11.04 -71.95
CA ARG A 31 -22.81 -10.03 -71.44
C ARG A 31 -23.18 -9.57 -70.04
N CYS A 32 -22.21 -8.99 -69.33
CA CYS A 32 -22.47 -8.29 -68.08
C CYS A 32 -23.06 -6.90 -68.33
N LEU A 33 -23.60 -6.27 -67.29
CA LEU A 33 -24.25 -4.96 -67.40
C LEU A 33 -23.35 -3.89 -68.06
N ALA A 34 -22.03 -3.95 -67.82
CA ALA A 34 -21.06 -3.02 -68.39
C ALA A 34 -20.79 -3.21 -69.89
N HIS A 35 -21.01 -4.41 -70.43
CA HIS A 35 -20.76 -4.75 -71.83
C HIS A 35 -22.04 -4.98 -72.64
N LEU A 36 -23.21 -4.67 -72.06
CA LEU A 36 -24.46 -4.66 -72.82
C LEU A 36 -24.49 -3.46 -73.77
N PRO A 37 -24.93 -3.65 -75.02
CA PRO A 37 -25.32 -2.54 -75.89
C PRO A 37 -26.34 -1.63 -75.19
N GLU A 38 -26.37 -0.35 -75.55
CA GLU A 38 -27.19 0.66 -74.88
C GLU A 38 -28.70 0.32 -74.86
N GLU A 39 -29.25 -0.18 -75.97
CA GLU A 39 -30.66 -0.61 -76.05
C GLU A 39 -30.97 -1.79 -75.12
N GLU A 40 -30.12 -2.83 -75.11
CA GLU A 40 -30.28 -4.00 -74.24
C GLU A 40 -30.13 -3.63 -72.76
N ARG A 41 -29.18 -2.73 -72.46
CA ARG A 41 -28.95 -2.20 -71.11
C ARG A 41 -30.15 -1.39 -70.62
N ALA A 42 -30.69 -0.49 -71.43
CA ALA A 42 -31.89 0.28 -71.10
C ALA A 42 -33.11 -0.63 -70.89
N GLY A 43 -33.27 -1.65 -71.74
CA GLY A 43 -34.32 -2.66 -71.59
C GLY A 43 -34.21 -3.46 -70.28
N HIS A 44 -33.00 -3.92 -69.95
CA HIS A 44 -32.74 -4.61 -68.67
C HIS A 44 -33.06 -3.72 -67.48
N LEU A 45 -32.50 -2.50 -67.44
CA LEU A 45 -32.70 -1.57 -66.34
C LEU A 45 -34.17 -1.14 -66.19
N GLY A 46 -34.89 -0.93 -67.30
CA GLY A 46 -36.32 -0.61 -67.27
C GLY A 46 -37.22 -1.74 -66.77
N SER A 47 -36.72 -2.99 -66.73
CA SER A 47 -37.44 -4.13 -66.15
C SER A 47 -37.34 -4.20 -64.62
N LEU A 48 -36.36 -3.50 -64.03
CA LEU A 48 -36.16 -3.47 -62.59
C LEU A 48 -37.26 -2.65 -61.90
N ARG A 49 -37.56 -3.04 -60.66
CA ARG A 49 -38.49 -2.32 -59.79
C ARG A 49 -37.80 -2.02 -58.45
N PRO A 50 -38.20 -0.97 -57.72
CA PRO A 50 -37.68 -0.72 -56.38
C PRO A 50 -37.86 -1.95 -55.49
N GLY A 51 -36.76 -2.43 -54.91
CA GLY A 51 -36.72 -3.65 -54.10
C GLY A 51 -36.44 -4.94 -54.87
N ALA A 52 -36.12 -4.87 -56.16
CA ALA A 52 -35.71 -6.04 -56.94
C ALA A 52 -34.35 -6.60 -56.47
N ASP A 53 -34.20 -7.93 -56.60
CA ASP A 53 -32.94 -8.63 -56.38
C ASP A 53 -32.01 -8.41 -57.57
N VAL A 54 -30.74 -8.13 -57.30
CA VAL A 54 -29.72 -7.89 -58.32
C VAL A 54 -28.43 -8.66 -58.03
N ASP A 55 -27.81 -9.19 -59.09
CA ASP A 55 -26.49 -9.80 -59.03
C ASP A 55 -25.62 -9.29 -60.19
N TYR A 56 -24.69 -8.40 -59.83
CA TYR A 56 -23.73 -7.79 -60.72
C TYR A 56 -22.28 -8.12 -60.30
N SER A 57 -22.07 -9.29 -59.69
CA SER A 57 -20.75 -9.76 -59.25
C SER A 57 -19.70 -9.69 -60.38
N GLY A 58 -18.50 -9.21 -60.09
CA GLY A 58 -17.41 -9.05 -61.06
C GLY A 58 -17.57 -7.91 -62.07
N THR A 59 -18.68 -7.16 -62.03
CA THR A 59 -18.97 -6.12 -63.02
C THR A 59 -18.18 -4.85 -62.72
N ARG A 60 -17.72 -4.17 -63.79
CA ARG A 60 -17.08 -2.85 -63.70
C ARG A 60 -18.13 -1.75 -63.82
N PHE A 61 -18.19 -0.84 -62.86
CA PHE A 61 -19.13 0.26 -62.81
C PHE A 61 -18.42 1.59 -63.02
N THR A 62 -18.77 2.28 -64.09
CA THR A 62 -18.51 3.72 -64.23
C THR A 62 -19.54 4.50 -63.40
N PRO A 63 -19.25 5.78 -63.04
CA PRO A 63 -20.21 6.61 -62.34
C PRO A 63 -21.56 6.75 -63.06
N ALA A 64 -21.54 6.82 -64.39
CA ALA A 64 -22.75 6.89 -65.21
C ALA A 64 -23.56 5.59 -65.12
N LEU A 65 -22.91 4.42 -65.26
CA LEU A 65 -23.58 3.12 -65.18
C LEU A 65 -24.20 2.88 -63.81
N LEU A 66 -23.51 3.28 -62.74
CA LEU A 66 -24.06 3.20 -61.39
C LEU A 66 -25.29 4.09 -61.21
N GLN A 67 -25.27 5.32 -61.75
CA GLN A 67 -26.43 6.21 -61.69
C GLN A 67 -27.63 5.66 -62.47
N GLU A 68 -27.40 5.05 -63.63
CA GLU A 68 -28.46 4.36 -64.39
C GLU A 68 -29.08 3.19 -63.60
N LEU A 69 -28.26 2.39 -62.90
CA LEU A 69 -28.76 1.33 -62.03
C LEU A 69 -29.57 1.88 -60.86
N LEU A 70 -29.06 2.90 -60.19
CA LEU A 70 -29.73 3.50 -59.04
C LEU A 70 -31.05 4.16 -59.43
N SER A 71 -31.11 4.84 -60.59
CA SER A 71 -32.34 5.46 -61.08
C SER A 71 -33.42 4.43 -61.39
N ALA A 72 -33.05 3.28 -61.95
CA ALA A 72 -33.96 2.16 -62.19
C ALA A 72 -34.59 1.57 -60.91
N LEU A 73 -33.90 1.70 -59.77
CA LEU A 73 -34.32 1.15 -58.48
C LEU A 73 -34.95 2.20 -57.54
N ARG A 74 -35.10 3.46 -57.98
CA ARG A 74 -35.69 4.53 -57.16
C ARG A 74 -37.20 4.39 -57.04
N GLY A 75 -37.68 4.46 -55.79
CA GLY A 75 -39.11 4.53 -55.50
C GLY A 75 -39.68 5.96 -55.56
N PRO A 76 -40.97 6.13 -55.21
CA PRO A 76 -41.67 7.42 -55.27
C PRO A 76 -41.08 8.52 -54.35
N ASP A 77 -40.36 8.11 -53.30
CA ASP A 77 -39.68 8.96 -52.33
C ASP A 77 -38.22 9.26 -52.72
N ASP A 78 -37.83 8.99 -53.96
CA ASP A 78 -36.49 9.20 -54.51
C ASP A 78 -35.39 8.34 -53.85
N VAL A 79 -35.78 7.27 -53.13
CA VAL A 79 -34.86 6.33 -52.49
C VAL A 79 -34.64 5.10 -53.37
N ALA A 80 -33.37 4.82 -53.69
CA ALA A 80 -32.98 3.58 -54.37
C ALA A 80 -33.15 2.38 -53.42
N ARG A 81 -33.96 1.39 -53.81
CA ARG A 81 -34.24 0.20 -53.01
C ARG A 81 -33.76 -1.06 -53.72
N PHE A 82 -32.96 -1.84 -53.02
CA PHE A 82 -32.51 -3.17 -53.42
C PHE A 82 -33.23 -4.22 -52.57
N GLY A 83 -33.55 -5.38 -53.16
CA GLY A 83 -33.89 -6.58 -52.41
C GLY A 83 -32.61 -7.20 -51.83
N TRP A 84 -32.17 -8.29 -52.45
CA TRP A 84 -30.82 -8.82 -52.34
C TRP A 84 -29.89 -8.12 -53.35
N ALA A 85 -28.70 -7.70 -52.93
CA ALA A 85 -27.74 -7.07 -53.84
C ALA A 85 -26.36 -7.74 -53.79
N ALA A 86 -25.97 -8.40 -54.88
CA ALA A 86 -24.63 -9.00 -55.02
C ALA A 86 -23.74 -8.17 -55.95
N PHE A 87 -22.64 -7.70 -55.39
CA PHE A 87 -21.55 -6.95 -56.02
C PHE A 87 -20.20 -7.59 -55.65
N GLU A 88 -20.15 -8.91 -55.45
CA GLU A 88 -18.91 -9.62 -55.12
C GLU A 88 -17.88 -9.40 -56.23
N GLN A 89 -16.64 -9.02 -55.88
CA GLN A 89 -15.57 -8.70 -56.85
C GLN A 89 -15.96 -7.62 -57.89
N ALA A 90 -17.00 -6.81 -57.65
CA ALA A 90 -17.32 -5.69 -58.53
C ALA A 90 -16.26 -4.58 -58.37
N VAL A 91 -16.01 -3.84 -59.46
CA VAL A 91 -15.06 -2.73 -59.46
C VAL A 91 -15.81 -1.44 -59.76
N PHE A 92 -15.73 -0.46 -58.87
CA PHE A 92 -16.28 0.88 -59.07
C PHE A 92 -15.13 1.83 -59.37
N GLU A 93 -14.99 2.26 -60.63
CA GLU A 93 -13.74 2.84 -61.15
C GLU A 93 -13.39 4.22 -60.57
N SER A 94 -14.39 4.95 -60.07
CA SER A 94 -14.22 6.28 -59.48
C SER A 94 -15.28 6.47 -58.39
N ARG A 95 -15.92 7.64 -58.29
CA ARG A 95 -16.92 7.93 -57.26
C ARG A 95 -18.15 7.02 -57.38
N ALA A 96 -18.45 6.29 -56.31
CA ALA A 96 -19.64 5.47 -56.14
C ALA A 96 -20.54 6.03 -55.02
N SER A 97 -21.74 6.49 -55.35
CA SER A 97 -22.68 7.07 -54.37
C SER A 97 -23.94 6.23 -54.23
N PHE A 98 -24.11 5.64 -53.06
CA PHE A 98 -25.31 4.94 -52.58
C PHE A 98 -26.00 5.76 -51.48
N PHE A 99 -25.98 7.10 -51.61
CA PHE A 99 -26.56 8.00 -50.62
C PHE A 99 -28.03 7.65 -50.34
N GLY A 100 -28.34 7.37 -49.07
CA GLY A 100 -29.69 7.02 -48.64
C GLY A 100 -30.24 5.72 -49.22
N ALA A 101 -29.42 4.88 -49.89
CA ALA A 101 -29.90 3.64 -50.49
C ALA A 101 -30.35 2.63 -49.42
N HIS A 102 -31.38 1.87 -49.74
CA HIS A 102 -31.92 0.82 -48.86
C HIS A 102 -31.63 -0.56 -49.45
N PHE A 103 -30.89 -1.39 -48.73
CA PHE A 103 -30.65 -2.79 -49.04
C PHE A 103 -31.54 -3.64 -48.14
N GLY A 104 -32.53 -4.32 -48.72
CA GLY A 104 -33.62 -4.97 -48.00
C GLY A 104 -33.20 -6.24 -47.26
N THR A 105 -32.95 -7.32 -48.00
CA THR A 105 -32.75 -8.67 -47.44
C THR A 105 -31.28 -8.98 -47.14
N GLY A 106 -30.36 -8.30 -47.81
CA GLY A 106 -28.92 -8.45 -47.59
C GLY A 106 -28.12 -7.92 -48.77
N SER A 107 -26.82 -7.74 -48.57
CA SER A 107 -25.93 -7.30 -49.65
C SER A 107 -24.53 -7.85 -49.51
N ARG A 108 -23.91 -8.21 -50.64
CA ARG A 108 -22.56 -8.77 -50.70
C ARG A 108 -21.66 -7.89 -51.57
N PHE A 109 -20.62 -7.37 -50.97
CA PHE A 109 -19.54 -6.59 -51.57
C PHE A 109 -18.18 -7.24 -51.28
N ASP A 110 -18.15 -8.54 -50.98
CA ASP A 110 -16.92 -9.28 -50.70
C ASP A 110 -15.92 -9.08 -51.84
N ARG A 111 -14.70 -8.65 -51.49
CA ARG A 111 -13.62 -8.33 -52.43
C ARG A 111 -14.00 -7.34 -53.53
N ALA A 112 -15.01 -6.50 -53.31
CA ALA A 112 -15.30 -5.38 -54.21
C ALA A 112 -14.19 -4.32 -54.10
N GLU A 113 -13.89 -3.66 -55.22
CA GLU A 113 -12.91 -2.59 -55.31
C GLU A 113 -13.63 -1.27 -55.59
N PHE A 114 -13.39 -0.27 -54.76
CA PHE A 114 -13.89 1.08 -54.97
C PHE A 114 -12.71 2.04 -55.15
N GLY A 115 -12.62 2.68 -56.31
CA GLY A 115 -11.48 3.47 -56.74
C GLY A 115 -11.25 4.75 -55.92
N ASP A 116 -12.20 5.69 -55.96
CA ASP A 116 -12.03 7.02 -55.35
C ASP A 116 -12.89 7.18 -54.09
N ASP A 117 -14.04 7.87 -54.22
CA ASP A 117 -14.95 8.19 -53.13
C ASP A 117 -16.14 7.23 -53.11
N VAL A 118 -16.45 6.67 -51.94
CA VAL A 118 -17.64 5.85 -51.71
C VAL A 118 -18.55 6.49 -50.68
N VAL A 119 -19.81 6.69 -51.05
CA VAL A 119 -20.80 7.35 -50.20
C VAL A 119 -21.97 6.41 -49.91
N PHE A 120 -21.95 5.80 -48.72
CA PHE A 120 -23.08 5.09 -48.09
C PHE A 120 -23.72 5.94 -46.98
N LYS A 121 -23.61 7.27 -47.07
CA LYS A 121 -24.16 8.18 -46.06
C LYS A 121 -25.68 7.99 -45.98
N LYS A 122 -26.19 7.78 -44.76
CA LYS A 122 -27.61 7.46 -44.47
C LYS A 122 -28.14 6.19 -45.16
N ALA A 123 -27.28 5.32 -45.68
CA ALA A 123 -27.73 4.06 -46.25
C ALA A 123 -28.32 3.15 -45.15
N LEU A 124 -29.33 2.36 -45.50
CA LEU A 124 -29.95 1.37 -44.63
C LEU A 124 -29.65 -0.02 -45.18
N PHE A 125 -28.93 -0.83 -44.42
CA PHE A 125 -28.72 -2.25 -44.69
C PHE A 125 -29.64 -3.04 -43.76
N GLY A 126 -30.83 -3.42 -44.23
CA GLY A 126 -31.84 -4.10 -43.43
C GLY A 126 -31.50 -5.55 -43.08
N GLY A 127 -30.68 -6.21 -43.91
CA GLY A 127 -30.14 -7.55 -43.66
C GLY A 127 -28.62 -7.56 -43.53
N ALA A 128 -28.05 -8.77 -43.55
CA ALA A 128 -26.60 -8.97 -43.46
C ALA A 128 -25.85 -8.28 -44.60
N VAL A 129 -24.69 -7.71 -44.28
CA VAL A 129 -23.80 -7.09 -45.26
C VAL A 129 -22.39 -7.64 -45.14
N TRP A 130 -21.82 -8.04 -46.28
CA TRP A 130 -20.47 -8.57 -46.35
C TRP A 130 -19.58 -7.68 -47.20
N PHE A 131 -18.57 -7.07 -46.57
CA PHE A 131 -17.49 -6.31 -47.18
C PHE A 131 -16.14 -7.02 -46.97
N SER A 132 -16.14 -8.36 -46.85
CA SER A 132 -14.96 -9.12 -46.47
C SER A 132 -13.90 -9.00 -47.56
N GLY A 133 -12.70 -8.52 -47.21
CA GLY A 133 -11.63 -8.24 -48.15
C GLY A 133 -11.93 -7.15 -49.18
N ALA A 134 -13.00 -6.35 -49.01
CA ALA A 134 -13.28 -5.22 -49.90
C ALA A 134 -12.20 -4.15 -49.76
N SER A 135 -11.86 -3.50 -50.87
CA SER A 135 -10.90 -2.39 -50.92
C SER A 135 -11.62 -1.09 -51.22
N PHE A 136 -11.50 -0.14 -50.31
CA PHE A 136 -12.02 1.19 -50.44
C PHE A 136 -10.85 2.17 -50.61
N GLY A 137 -10.85 2.94 -51.69
CA GLY A 137 -9.80 3.92 -51.99
C GLY A 137 -9.79 5.14 -51.06
N GLU A 138 -9.86 6.34 -51.62
CA GLU A 138 -9.57 7.57 -50.88
C GLU A 138 -10.57 7.86 -49.75
N ASN A 139 -11.85 8.09 -50.06
CA ASN A 139 -12.82 8.50 -49.03
C ASN A 139 -14.02 7.58 -48.98
N THR A 140 -14.21 6.92 -47.84
CA THR A 140 -15.42 6.15 -47.57
C THR A 140 -16.24 6.79 -46.48
N SER A 141 -17.55 6.94 -46.73
CA SER A 141 -18.48 7.51 -45.77
C SER A 141 -19.70 6.63 -45.58
N PHE A 142 -19.78 6.01 -44.39
CA PHE A 142 -20.94 5.37 -43.80
C PHE A 142 -21.58 6.26 -42.72
N THR A 143 -21.43 7.59 -42.86
CA THR A 143 -21.96 8.54 -41.88
C THR A 143 -23.48 8.37 -41.75
N LEU A 144 -23.98 8.18 -40.53
CA LEU A 144 -25.39 7.90 -40.23
C LEU A 144 -25.97 6.66 -40.96
N ALA A 145 -25.12 5.75 -41.44
CA ALA A 145 -25.57 4.49 -42.00
C ALA A 145 -26.14 3.60 -40.88
N GLN A 146 -27.16 2.82 -41.21
CA GLN A 146 -27.77 1.84 -40.32
C GLN A 146 -27.50 0.46 -40.88
N PHE A 147 -26.80 -0.36 -40.10
CA PHE A 147 -26.49 -1.73 -40.43
C PHE A 147 -27.32 -2.65 -39.56
N GLY A 148 -28.05 -3.57 -40.19
CA GLY A 148 -28.74 -4.66 -39.53
C GLY A 148 -27.75 -5.70 -38.98
N ASP A 149 -28.27 -6.88 -38.70
CA ASP A 149 -27.50 -7.97 -38.11
C ASP A 149 -26.59 -8.65 -39.14
N GLY A 150 -25.39 -9.05 -38.73
CA GLY A 150 -24.42 -9.76 -39.56
C GLY A 150 -23.64 -8.84 -40.50
N THR A 151 -22.92 -7.87 -39.94
CA THR A 151 -22.11 -6.91 -40.70
C THR A 151 -20.62 -7.30 -40.67
N LEU A 152 -20.10 -7.83 -41.77
CA LEU A 152 -18.71 -8.32 -41.84
C LEU A 152 -17.83 -7.39 -42.68
N PHE A 153 -16.83 -6.80 -42.05
CA PHE A 153 -15.72 -6.05 -42.64
C PHE A 153 -14.38 -6.79 -42.45
N HIS A 154 -14.42 -8.11 -42.27
CA HIS A 154 -13.22 -8.92 -42.04
C HIS A 154 -12.20 -8.72 -43.18
N GLY A 155 -10.99 -8.27 -42.84
CA GLY A 155 -9.93 -8.00 -43.81
C GLY A 155 -10.22 -6.87 -44.80
N ALA A 156 -11.27 -6.06 -44.58
CA ALA A 156 -11.55 -4.90 -45.42
C ALA A 156 -10.44 -3.85 -45.30
N ARG A 157 -10.16 -3.14 -46.40
CA ARG A 157 -9.11 -2.12 -46.48
C ARG A 157 -9.72 -0.77 -46.80
N PHE A 158 -9.47 0.21 -45.95
CA PHE A 158 -9.81 1.60 -46.17
C PHE A 158 -8.51 2.39 -46.33
N GLU A 159 -8.16 2.77 -47.56
CA GLU A 159 -6.80 3.23 -47.88
C GLU A 159 -6.48 4.63 -47.31
N ASP A 160 -7.43 5.57 -47.25
CA ASP A 160 -7.23 6.89 -46.60
C ASP A 160 -8.24 7.18 -45.48
N ARG A 161 -9.46 7.67 -45.80
CA ARG A 161 -10.42 8.16 -44.80
C ARG A 161 -11.70 7.33 -44.74
N ALA A 162 -11.93 6.68 -43.59
CA ALA A 162 -13.16 5.96 -43.28
C ALA A 162 -14.01 6.69 -42.24
N ARG A 163 -15.25 7.08 -42.60
CA ARG A 163 -16.17 7.83 -41.73
C ARG A 163 -17.41 7.01 -41.40
N PHE A 164 -17.53 6.60 -40.14
CA PHE A 164 -18.68 5.92 -39.54
C PHE A 164 -19.38 6.78 -38.49
N ARG A 165 -19.28 8.10 -38.60
CA ARG A 165 -19.85 9.02 -37.62
C ARG A 165 -21.37 8.80 -37.49
N GLY A 166 -21.83 8.54 -36.27
CA GLY A 166 -23.22 8.25 -35.95
C GLY A 166 -23.79 7.01 -36.63
N ALA A 167 -22.93 6.11 -37.15
CA ALA A 167 -23.37 4.84 -37.70
C ALA A 167 -23.91 3.94 -36.58
N VAL A 168 -24.93 3.15 -36.90
CA VAL A 168 -25.54 2.18 -35.98
C VAL A 168 -25.30 0.80 -36.53
N PHE A 169 -24.72 -0.07 -35.71
CA PHE A 169 -24.45 -1.45 -36.05
C PHE A 169 -25.34 -2.38 -35.21
N GLY A 170 -26.00 -3.32 -35.90
CA GLY A 170 -26.75 -4.42 -35.30
C GLY A 170 -25.83 -5.51 -34.73
N LYS A 171 -26.38 -6.72 -34.61
CA LYS A 171 -25.68 -7.84 -33.98
C LYS A 171 -24.58 -8.42 -34.88
N GLY A 172 -23.50 -8.91 -34.28
CA GLY A 172 -22.46 -9.66 -34.99
C GLY A 172 -21.66 -8.80 -35.99
N THR A 173 -21.13 -7.68 -35.51
CA THR A 173 -20.29 -6.80 -36.32
C THR A 173 -18.82 -7.19 -36.23
N ASP A 174 -18.16 -7.40 -37.36
CA ASP A 174 -16.80 -7.95 -37.42
C ASP A 174 -15.87 -7.08 -38.27
N PHE A 175 -14.87 -6.47 -37.64
CA PHE A 175 -13.77 -5.72 -38.26
C PHE A 175 -12.42 -6.43 -38.07
N ARG A 176 -12.40 -7.74 -37.83
CA ARG A 176 -11.17 -8.49 -37.60
C ARG A 176 -10.23 -8.35 -38.78
N SER A 177 -8.96 -8.06 -38.49
CA SER A 177 -7.92 -7.86 -39.49
C SER A 177 -8.21 -6.73 -40.50
N ALA A 178 -9.19 -5.85 -40.23
CA ALA A 178 -9.45 -4.69 -41.07
C ALA A 178 -8.27 -3.69 -41.01
N PHE A 179 -8.02 -3.02 -42.14
CA PHE A 179 -6.99 -2.00 -42.26
C PHE A 179 -7.64 -0.64 -42.50
N PHE A 180 -7.32 0.33 -41.65
CA PHE A 180 -7.69 1.74 -41.80
C PHE A 180 -6.41 2.56 -41.96
N GLY A 181 -6.21 3.15 -43.14
CA GLY A 181 -4.99 3.84 -43.55
C GLY A 181 -4.69 5.11 -42.75
N ASP A 182 -5.26 6.27 -43.12
CA ASP A 182 -5.00 7.53 -42.41
C ASP A 182 -5.97 7.74 -41.24
N ARG A 183 -7.29 7.83 -41.51
CA ARG A 183 -8.27 8.22 -40.47
C ARG A 183 -9.49 7.33 -40.41
N ALA A 184 -9.81 6.90 -39.20
CA ALA A 184 -11.01 6.16 -38.87
C ALA A 184 -11.86 6.95 -37.87
N HIS A 185 -13.03 7.43 -38.30
CA HIS A 185 -13.93 8.23 -37.47
C HIS A 185 -15.19 7.43 -37.11
N PHE A 186 -15.26 6.93 -35.88
CA PHE A 186 -16.43 6.24 -35.29
C PHE A 186 -17.11 7.12 -34.23
N GLU A 187 -17.04 8.43 -34.38
CA GLU A 187 -17.64 9.40 -33.46
C GLU A 187 -19.15 9.16 -33.35
N GLU A 188 -19.67 9.06 -32.13
CA GLU A 188 -21.10 8.83 -31.86
C GLU A 188 -21.64 7.52 -32.48
N ALA A 189 -20.76 6.62 -32.94
CA ALA A 189 -21.16 5.31 -33.45
C ALA A 189 -21.72 4.44 -32.31
N ARG A 190 -22.68 3.59 -32.65
CA ARG A 190 -23.35 2.70 -31.69
C ARG A 190 -23.25 1.25 -32.16
N PHE A 191 -22.69 0.41 -31.30
CA PHE A 191 -22.62 -1.04 -31.49
C PHE A 191 -23.63 -1.68 -30.53
N SER A 192 -24.69 -2.28 -31.09
CA SER A 192 -25.87 -2.75 -30.33
C SER A 192 -25.67 -4.10 -29.66
N GLU A 193 -24.60 -4.82 -29.99
CA GLU A 193 -24.14 -6.06 -29.35
C GLU A 193 -22.61 -6.15 -29.54
N ASP A 194 -22.07 -7.36 -29.54
CA ASP A 194 -20.65 -7.67 -29.66
C ASP A 194 -20.04 -7.17 -30.98
N VAL A 195 -18.84 -6.59 -30.86
CA VAL A 195 -18.02 -6.14 -31.98
C VAL A 195 -16.57 -6.57 -31.79
N SER A 196 -15.95 -7.07 -32.87
CA SER A 196 -14.53 -7.42 -32.88
C SER A 196 -13.72 -6.57 -33.85
N PHE A 197 -12.67 -5.94 -33.34
CA PHE A 197 -11.58 -5.27 -34.04
C PHE A 197 -10.26 -6.03 -33.80
N GLU A 198 -10.32 -7.33 -33.49
CA GLU A 198 -9.12 -8.13 -33.23
C GLU A 198 -8.16 -8.10 -34.42
N SER A 199 -6.87 -7.88 -34.14
CA SER A 199 -5.81 -7.70 -35.13
C SER A 199 -6.06 -6.59 -36.17
N ALA A 200 -7.02 -5.68 -35.93
CA ALA A 200 -7.24 -4.54 -36.80
C ALA A 200 -6.08 -3.54 -36.70
N ARG A 201 -5.83 -2.81 -37.79
CA ARG A 201 -4.76 -1.80 -37.87
C ARG A 201 -5.36 -0.45 -38.22
N PHE A 202 -5.05 0.55 -37.39
CA PHE A 202 -5.41 1.95 -37.59
C PHE A 202 -4.13 2.75 -37.77
N GLY A 203 -3.84 3.27 -38.97
CA GLY A 203 -2.51 3.79 -39.31
C GLY A 203 -2.16 5.13 -38.65
N ALA A 204 -3.04 6.13 -38.68
CA ALA A 204 -2.83 7.39 -37.94
C ALA A 204 -3.94 7.64 -36.93
N ARG A 205 -5.00 8.37 -37.29
CA ARG A 205 -5.97 8.91 -36.32
C ARG A 205 -7.25 8.10 -36.25
N LEU A 206 -7.43 7.42 -35.12
CA LEU A 206 -8.70 6.82 -34.72
C LEU A 206 -9.47 7.75 -33.78
N SER A 207 -10.78 7.88 -34.00
CA SER A 207 -11.70 8.59 -33.09
C SER A 207 -12.93 7.76 -32.78
N PHE A 208 -13.04 7.31 -31.53
CA PHE A 208 -14.22 6.71 -30.90
C PHE A 208 -14.92 7.70 -29.94
N LYS A 209 -14.78 9.01 -30.20
CA LYS A 209 -15.36 10.02 -29.31
C LYS A 209 -16.87 9.84 -29.17
N ARG A 210 -17.37 9.71 -27.94
CA ARG A 210 -18.79 9.47 -27.62
C ARG A 210 -19.38 8.21 -28.28
N ALA A 211 -18.55 7.24 -28.67
CA ALA A 211 -19.02 5.96 -29.16
C ALA A 211 -19.62 5.12 -28.01
N ALA A 212 -20.61 4.30 -28.32
CA ALA A 212 -21.28 3.42 -27.37
C ALA A 212 -21.16 1.96 -27.80
N PHE A 213 -20.59 1.14 -26.92
CA PHE A 213 -20.45 -0.31 -27.08
C PHE A 213 -21.35 -0.98 -26.05
N THR A 214 -22.45 -1.59 -26.50
CA THR A 214 -23.43 -2.18 -25.58
C THR A 214 -23.10 -3.64 -25.22
N GLY A 215 -22.64 -4.43 -26.21
CA GLY A 215 -22.07 -5.76 -25.99
C GLY A 215 -20.55 -5.73 -25.76
N GLU A 216 -19.91 -6.88 -25.94
CA GLU A 216 -18.46 -7.05 -25.80
C GLU A 216 -17.70 -6.36 -26.95
N ALA A 217 -16.64 -5.63 -26.62
CA ALA A 217 -15.80 -4.96 -27.60
C ALA A 217 -14.36 -5.49 -27.52
N THR A 218 -13.96 -6.24 -28.54
CA THR A 218 -12.62 -6.86 -28.59
C THR A 218 -11.70 -6.08 -29.53
N PHE A 219 -10.54 -5.68 -29.03
CA PHE A 219 -9.43 -5.03 -29.72
C PHE A 219 -8.11 -5.76 -29.47
N ALA A 220 -8.18 -7.07 -29.18
CA ALA A 220 -7.00 -7.88 -28.92
C ALA A 220 -6.04 -7.86 -30.12
N ASP A 221 -4.74 -7.72 -29.86
CA ASP A 221 -3.68 -7.63 -30.87
C ASP A 221 -3.85 -6.48 -31.89
N ALA A 222 -4.75 -5.52 -31.64
CA ALA A 222 -4.96 -4.39 -32.52
C ALA A 222 -3.80 -3.39 -32.45
N HIS A 223 -3.51 -2.73 -33.58
CA HIS A 223 -2.52 -1.66 -33.65
C HIS A 223 -3.21 -0.33 -33.91
N PHE A 224 -3.02 0.58 -32.97
CA PHE A 224 -3.48 1.95 -33.03
C PHE A 224 -2.29 2.86 -33.27
N GLY A 225 -2.28 3.58 -34.38
CA GLY A 225 -1.31 4.62 -34.67
C GLY A 225 -1.44 5.83 -33.74
N ASP A 226 -0.78 6.91 -34.13
CA ASP A 226 -0.67 8.11 -33.31
C ASP A 226 -2.00 8.87 -33.19
N GLY A 227 -2.34 9.25 -31.97
CA GLY A 227 -3.50 10.09 -31.65
C GLY A 227 -4.81 9.33 -31.64
N ALA A 228 -4.79 8.05 -31.25
CA ALA A 228 -6.01 7.29 -31.00
C ALA A 228 -6.80 7.90 -29.84
N THR A 229 -8.05 8.31 -30.11
CA THR A 229 -8.92 8.99 -29.15
C THR A 229 -10.16 8.16 -28.85
N VAL A 230 -10.35 7.81 -27.59
CA VAL A 230 -11.51 7.05 -27.07
C VAL A 230 -12.22 7.91 -26.01
N GLU A 231 -12.39 9.21 -26.28
CA GLU A 231 -12.88 10.15 -25.27
C GLU A 231 -14.40 10.11 -25.08
N HIS A 232 -14.86 10.16 -23.83
CA HIS A 232 -16.29 10.07 -23.49
C HIS A 232 -17.00 8.83 -24.06
N ALA A 233 -16.26 7.79 -24.45
CA ALA A 233 -16.86 6.55 -24.90
C ALA A 233 -17.43 5.76 -23.71
N ALA A 234 -18.45 4.94 -23.97
CA ALA A 234 -19.07 4.08 -22.97
C ALA A 234 -19.02 2.62 -23.42
N PHE A 235 -18.40 1.78 -22.60
CA PHE A 235 -18.37 0.32 -22.75
C PHE A 235 -19.29 -0.31 -21.71
N ALA A 236 -20.49 -0.72 -22.13
CA ALA A 236 -21.47 -1.36 -21.26
C ALA A 236 -21.16 -2.85 -21.05
N GLY A 237 -20.61 -3.53 -22.06
CA GLY A 237 -20.08 -4.89 -21.99
C GLY A 237 -18.59 -4.95 -21.63
N LEU A 238 -17.98 -6.14 -21.76
CA LEU A 238 -16.55 -6.33 -21.54
C LEU A 238 -15.74 -5.63 -22.65
N ALA A 239 -14.61 -5.04 -22.30
CA ALA A 239 -13.70 -4.42 -23.25
C ALA A 239 -12.31 -5.07 -23.15
N THR A 240 -11.81 -5.61 -24.26
CA THR A 240 -10.53 -6.33 -24.29
C THR A 240 -9.57 -5.63 -25.24
N PHE A 241 -8.41 -5.23 -24.73
CA PHE A 241 -7.29 -4.65 -25.47
C PHE A 241 -6.02 -5.49 -25.31
N ASP A 242 -6.16 -6.77 -24.94
CA ASP A 242 -5.03 -7.68 -24.67
C ASP A 242 -3.99 -7.65 -25.81
N ARG A 243 -2.72 -7.44 -25.44
CA ARG A 243 -1.57 -7.27 -26.38
C ARG A 243 -1.71 -6.17 -27.44
N ALA A 244 -2.68 -5.27 -27.31
CA ALA A 244 -2.81 -4.13 -28.22
C ALA A 244 -1.60 -3.19 -28.13
N ARG A 245 -1.38 -2.42 -29.19
CA ARG A 245 -0.34 -1.39 -29.25
C ARG A 245 -0.94 -0.04 -29.57
N PHE A 246 -0.58 0.96 -28.80
CA PHE A 246 -0.98 2.34 -28.98
C PHE A 246 0.23 3.21 -29.27
N GLY A 247 0.21 3.93 -30.40
CA GLY A 247 1.17 4.99 -30.72
C GLY A 247 0.93 6.26 -29.89
N ASP A 248 1.61 7.35 -30.27
CA ASP A 248 1.71 8.57 -29.46
C ASP A 248 0.34 9.16 -29.08
N ARG A 249 0.21 9.68 -27.86
CA ARG A 249 -0.96 10.42 -27.36
C ARG A 249 -2.29 9.65 -27.40
N ALA A 250 -2.26 8.34 -27.16
CA ALA A 250 -3.50 7.60 -26.92
C ALA A 250 -4.27 8.15 -25.70
N THR A 251 -5.55 8.47 -25.89
CA THR A 251 -6.38 9.06 -24.83
C THR A 251 -7.68 8.29 -24.63
N PHE A 252 -7.94 7.92 -23.39
CA PHE A 252 -9.16 7.33 -22.85
C PHE A 252 -9.81 8.32 -21.88
N ALA A 253 -9.61 9.62 -22.07
CA ALA A 253 -10.11 10.63 -21.14
C ALA A 253 -11.64 10.56 -21.02
N GLU A 254 -12.13 10.55 -19.78
CA GLU A 254 -13.57 10.54 -19.46
C GLU A 254 -14.32 9.32 -20.04
N THR A 255 -13.60 8.24 -20.35
CA THR A 255 -14.19 6.96 -20.77
C THR A 255 -14.84 6.26 -19.58
N VAL A 256 -15.96 5.58 -19.82
CA VAL A 256 -16.65 4.77 -18.81
C VAL A 256 -16.64 3.31 -19.21
N PHE A 257 -16.01 2.47 -18.40
CA PHE A 257 -16.07 1.01 -18.49
C PHE A 257 -17.02 0.50 -17.41
N HIS A 258 -18.22 0.05 -17.80
CA HIS A 258 -19.23 -0.45 -16.86
C HIS A 258 -18.94 -1.88 -16.37
N ARG A 259 -18.21 -2.67 -17.17
CA ARG A 259 -17.78 -4.04 -16.84
C ARG A 259 -16.26 -4.11 -16.82
N ALA A 260 -15.71 -5.31 -16.71
CA ALA A 260 -14.28 -5.51 -16.64
C ALA A 260 -13.60 -5.06 -17.96
N VAL A 261 -12.40 -4.53 -17.83
CA VAL A 261 -11.55 -4.14 -18.96
C VAL A 261 -10.20 -4.82 -18.85
N ASN A 262 -9.71 -5.32 -19.98
CA ASN A 262 -8.42 -6.02 -20.07
C ASN A 262 -7.42 -5.25 -20.94
N PHE A 263 -6.43 -4.63 -20.31
CA PHE A 263 -5.22 -4.03 -20.91
C PHE A 263 -3.95 -4.85 -20.57
N HIS A 264 -4.07 -6.18 -20.43
CA HIS A 264 -2.93 -7.06 -20.20
C HIS A 264 -1.96 -7.01 -21.40
N GLU A 265 -0.65 -6.93 -21.10
CA GLU A 265 0.43 -6.86 -22.10
C GLU A 265 0.29 -5.74 -23.14
N VAL A 266 -0.47 -4.69 -22.82
CA VAL A 266 -0.61 -3.53 -23.71
C VAL A 266 0.65 -2.70 -23.71
N HIS A 267 1.04 -2.25 -24.90
CA HIS A 267 2.15 -1.33 -25.09
C HIS A 267 1.59 0.06 -25.40
N PHE A 268 1.78 1.00 -24.48
CA PHE A 268 1.42 2.40 -24.67
C PHE A 268 2.67 3.24 -24.94
N ASP A 269 2.77 3.81 -26.14
CA ASP A 269 3.88 4.66 -26.57
C ASP A 269 3.42 6.12 -26.75
N PRO A 270 4.24 7.14 -26.46
CA PRO A 270 4.89 7.33 -25.17
C PRO A 270 3.94 7.86 -24.08
N ARG A 271 2.81 8.52 -24.41
CA ARG A 271 2.05 9.34 -23.44
C ARG A 271 0.55 9.00 -23.35
N PRO A 272 0.19 7.85 -22.75
CA PRO A 272 -1.22 7.49 -22.59
C PRO A 272 -1.91 8.34 -21.50
N SER A 273 -3.16 8.71 -21.76
CA SER A 273 -3.99 9.47 -20.82
C SER A 273 -5.31 8.77 -20.53
N PHE A 274 -5.51 8.40 -19.27
CA PHE A 274 -6.76 7.91 -18.68
C PHE A 274 -7.40 8.97 -17.75
N ARG A 275 -7.20 10.25 -18.06
CA ARG A 275 -7.70 11.36 -17.23
C ARG A 275 -9.21 11.25 -17.02
N ALA A 276 -9.64 11.24 -15.77
CA ALA A 276 -11.05 11.14 -15.38
C ALA A 276 -11.80 9.92 -15.96
N ALA A 277 -11.08 8.87 -16.36
CA ALA A 277 -11.67 7.59 -16.76
C ALA A 277 -12.31 6.90 -15.55
N ARG A 278 -13.41 6.19 -15.77
CA ARG A 278 -14.17 5.49 -14.74
C ARG A 278 -14.21 4.00 -15.05
N PHE A 279 -13.64 3.20 -14.15
CA PHE A 279 -13.61 1.75 -14.22
C PHE A 279 -14.55 1.19 -13.16
N HIS A 280 -15.76 0.80 -13.55
CA HIS A 280 -16.75 0.22 -12.63
C HIS A 280 -16.55 -1.28 -12.40
N GLY A 281 -15.94 -1.98 -13.36
CA GLY A 281 -15.53 -3.37 -13.22
C GLY A 281 -14.05 -3.52 -12.85
N VAL A 282 -13.58 -4.78 -12.81
CA VAL A 282 -12.15 -5.10 -12.59
C VAL A 282 -11.35 -4.58 -13.79
N SER A 283 -10.23 -3.91 -13.53
CA SER A 283 -9.33 -3.40 -14.58
C SER A 283 -7.98 -4.10 -14.53
N GLN A 284 -7.62 -4.80 -15.62
CA GLN A 284 -6.35 -5.50 -15.75
C GLN A 284 -5.38 -4.66 -16.59
N PHE A 285 -4.24 -4.30 -16.03
CA PHE A 285 -3.09 -3.64 -16.69
C PHE A 285 -1.80 -4.47 -16.47
N GLY A 286 -1.91 -5.73 -16.05
CA GLY A 286 -0.74 -6.54 -15.72
C GLY A 286 0.19 -6.71 -16.92
N SER A 287 1.49 -6.74 -16.67
CA SER A 287 2.54 -6.85 -17.71
C SER A 287 2.48 -5.78 -18.81
N SER A 288 1.73 -4.68 -18.64
CA SER A 288 1.70 -3.59 -19.63
C SER A 288 2.91 -2.68 -19.50
N ALA A 289 3.27 -2.03 -20.62
CA ALA A 289 4.41 -1.14 -20.71
C ALA A 289 3.94 0.29 -21.02
N PHE A 290 4.36 1.24 -20.19
CA PHE A 290 4.12 2.66 -20.33
C PHE A 290 5.45 3.35 -20.69
N GLY A 291 5.59 3.76 -21.96
CA GLY A 291 6.86 4.24 -22.53
C GLY A 291 7.40 5.55 -21.96
N GLU A 292 6.53 6.54 -21.72
CA GLU A 292 6.86 7.77 -20.99
C GLU A 292 5.76 8.10 -19.95
N ARG A 293 5.27 9.35 -19.92
CA ARG A 293 4.37 9.86 -18.89
C ARG A 293 2.95 9.33 -19.08
N ALA A 294 2.56 8.39 -18.24
CA ALA A 294 1.18 7.92 -18.13
C ALA A 294 0.37 8.80 -17.15
N SER A 295 -0.85 9.17 -17.52
CA SER A 295 -1.72 9.99 -16.67
C SER A 295 -3.02 9.26 -16.34
N PHE A 296 -3.24 8.94 -15.06
CA PHE A 296 -4.52 8.47 -14.50
C PHE A 296 -5.15 9.55 -13.60
N ARG A 297 -4.87 10.82 -13.86
CA ARG A 297 -5.37 11.93 -13.05
C ARG A 297 -6.90 11.89 -12.93
N GLN A 298 -7.40 11.96 -11.71
CA GLN A 298 -8.84 11.90 -11.39
C GLN A 298 -9.55 10.62 -11.88
N ALA A 299 -8.81 9.56 -12.22
CA ALA A 299 -9.41 8.29 -12.58
C ALA A 299 -10.05 7.62 -11.35
N VAL A 300 -11.12 6.86 -11.57
CA VAL A 300 -11.84 6.16 -10.50
C VAL A 300 -11.88 4.66 -10.81
N PHE A 301 -11.40 3.86 -9.87
CA PHE A 301 -11.43 2.40 -9.93
C PHE A 301 -12.38 1.88 -8.84
N ALA A 302 -13.60 1.50 -9.23
CA ALA A 302 -14.64 1.08 -8.27
C ALA A 302 -14.43 -0.35 -7.75
N LYS A 303 -13.70 -1.17 -8.51
CA LYS A 303 -13.32 -2.56 -8.19
C LYS A 303 -11.81 -2.70 -8.25
N GLU A 304 -11.33 -3.94 -8.25
CA GLU A 304 -9.90 -4.24 -8.23
C GLU A 304 -9.18 -3.70 -9.48
N ALA A 305 -8.00 -3.11 -9.24
CA ALA A 305 -7.11 -2.62 -10.29
C ALA A 305 -5.78 -3.37 -10.22
N HIS A 306 -5.44 -4.08 -11.29
CA HIS A 306 -4.30 -4.98 -11.35
C HIS A 306 -3.22 -4.43 -12.28
N PHE A 307 -2.12 -3.94 -11.74
CA PHE A 307 -0.92 -3.45 -12.43
C PHE A 307 0.29 -4.37 -12.21
N GLY A 308 0.08 -5.63 -11.80
CA GLY A 308 1.16 -6.56 -11.49
C GLY A 308 2.11 -6.77 -12.68
N GLY A 309 3.42 -6.63 -12.47
CA GLY A 309 4.43 -6.73 -13.52
C GLY A 309 4.44 -5.59 -14.54
N ALA A 310 3.62 -4.55 -14.38
CA ALA A 310 3.62 -3.40 -15.27
C ALA A 310 4.94 -2.61 -15.17
N ARG A 311 5.36 -2.00 -16.28
CA ARG A 311 6.59 -1.20 -16.37
C ARG A 311 6.26 0.25 -16.67
N PHE A 312 6.63 1.15 -15.75
CA PHE A 312 6.51 2.59 -15.90
C PHE A 312 7.89 3.19 -16.12
N SER A 313 8.23 3.46 -17.38
CA SER A 313 9.57 3.94 -17.76
C SER A 313 9.81 5.42 -17.40
N ALA A 314 8.75 6.18 -17.11
CA ALA A 314 8.82 7.56 -16.64
C ALA A 314 7.73 7.86 -15.59
N ASN A 315 7.62 9.13 -15.18
CA ASN A 315 6.66 9.58 -14.18
C ASN A 315 5.21 9.20 -14.54
N VAL A 316 4.53 8.52 -13.63
CA VAL A 316 3.08 8.26 -13.68
C VAL A 316 2.34 9.26 -12.79
N SER A 317 1.34 9.93 -13.34
CA SER A 317 0.49 10.86 -12.58
C SER A 317 -0.79 10.17 -12.16
N LEU A 318 -0.90 9.87 -10.87
CA LEU A 318 -2.12 9.36 -10.23
C LEU A 318 -2.91 10.50 -9.55
N ARG A 319 -2.54 11.76 -9.77
CA ARG A 319 -3.09 12.90 -9.02
C ARG A 319 -4.64 12.89 -8.93
N GLY A 320 -5.17 12.90 -7.71
CA GLY A 320 -6.61 12.89 -7.45
C GLY A 320 -7.33 11.59 -7.85
N ALA A 321 -6.62 10.51 -8.18
CA ALA A 321 -7.21 9.22 -8.48
C ALA A 321 -7.80 8.58 -7.21
N VAL A 322 -8.90 7.85 -7.39
CA VAL A 322 -9.61 7.15 -6.31
C VAL A 322 -9.71 5.67 -6.64
N PHE A 323 -9.20 4.85 -5.72
CA PHE A 323 -9.30 3.39 -5.78
C PHE A 323 -10.24 2.93 -4.68
N GLU A 324 -11.46 2.56 -5.03
CA GLU A 324 -12.46 2.03 -4.10
C GLU A 324 -12.22 0.54 -3.80
N GLY A 325 -11.73 -0.21 -4.80
CA GLY A 325 -11.29 -1.60 -4.67
C GLY A 325 -9.78 -1.74 -4.37
N GLN A 326 -9.33 -2.98 -4.17
CA GLN A 326 -7.91 -3.28 -3.96
C GLN A 326 -7.07 -2.94 -5.19
N CYS A 327 -5.85 -2.45 -4.95
CA CYS A 327 -4.92 -2.09 -6.03
C CYS A 327 -3.65 -2.93 -5.92
N PHE A 328 -3.29 -3.63 -6.99
CA PHE A 328 -2.16 -4.58 -7.01
C PHE A 328 -1.10 -4.09 -7.99
N PHE A 329 0.09 -3.77 -7.51
CA PHE A 329 1.28 -3.47 -8.32
C PHE A 329 2.36 -4.54 -8.17
N SER A 330 2.02 -5.74 -7.68
CA SER A 330 3.01 -6.78 -7.37
C SER A 330 4.03 -6.98 -8.51
N ARG A 331 5.33 -6.87 -8.21
CA ARG A 331 6.44 -6.98 -9.18
C ARG A 331 6.45 -5.93 -10.31
N ALA A 332 5.75 -4.80 -10.16
CA ALA A 332 5.85 -3.68 -11.09
C ALA A 332 7.21 -2.96 -10.94
N THR A 333 7.59 -2.20 -11.98
CA THR A 333 8.81 -1.39 -11.97
C THR A 333 8.47 0.07 -12.24
N PHE A 334 8.95 0.96 -11.37
CA PHE A 334 8.85 2.41 -11.53
C PHE A 334 10.24 3.00 -11.70
N SER A 335 10.55 3.48 -12.91
CA SER A 335 11.85 4.07 -13.19
C SER A 335 11.98 5.54 -12.78
N ASP A 336 10.87 6.19 -12.42
CA ASP A 336 10.80 7.57 -11.91
C ASP A 336 9.71 7.69 -10.81
N SER A 337 9.70 8.80 -10.08
CA SER A 337 8.80 9.04 -8.95
C SER A 337 7.35 9.15 -9.42
N PRO A 338 6.39 8.38 -8.85
CA PRO A 338 4.97 8.56 -9.14
C PRO A 338 4.42 9.84 -8.48
N GLU A 339 3.59 10.60 -9.20
CA GLU A 339 2.87 11.74 -8.62
C GLU A 339 1.59 11.25 -7.92
N LEU A 340 1.63 11.17 -6.60
CA LEU A 340 0.57 10.62 -5.75
C LEU A 340 -0.31 11.68 -5.06
N THR A 341 -0.19 12.95 -5.45
CA THR A 341 -0.91 14.07 -4.80
C THR A 341 -2.43 13.83 -4.81
N ASP A 342 -3.07 13.93 -3.64
CA ASP A 342 -4.51 13.72 -3.45
C ASP A 342 -5.03 12.32 -3.88
N VAL A 343 -4.16 11.31 -3.95
CA VAL A 343 -4.58 9.92 -4.21
C VAL A 343 -5.27 9.33 -2.98
N ARG A 344 -6.37 8.62 -3.22
CA ARG A 344 -7.15 7.93 -2.18
C ARG A 344 -7.32 6.46 -2.51
N PHE A 345 -6.77 5.60 -1.67
CA PHE A 345 -7.04 4.17 -1.65
C PHE A 345 -8.03 3.89 -0.50
N LEU A 346 -9.25 3.50 -0.84
CA LEU A 346 -10.28 3.15 0.14
C LEU A 346 -10.21 1.67 0.56
N ALA A 347 -9.41 0.88 -0.14
CA ALA A 347 -9.02 -0.48 0.20
C ALA A 347 -7.48 -0.60 0.32
N GLY A 348 -6.97 -1.82 0.45
CA GLY A 348 -5.53 -2.09 0.51
C GLY A 348 -4.81 -1.90 -0.83
N VAL A 349 -3.52 -1.64 -0.75
CA VAL A 349 -2.59 -1.54 -1.88
C VAL A 349 -1.47 -2.54 -1.69
N ASP A 350 -1.29 -3.42 -2.67
CA ASP A 350 -0.22 -4.40 -2.71
C ASP A 350 0.90 -3.92 -3.63
N LEU A 351 2.07 -3.59 -3.07
CA LEU A 351 3.29 -3.23 -3.80
C LEU A 351 4.34 -4.35 -3.70
N THR A 352 3.94 -5.58 -3.43
CA THR A 352 4.88 -6.68 -3.12
C THR A 352 5.89 -6.89 -4.25
N GLY A 353 7.18 -6.83 -3.93
CA GLY A 353 8.26 -7.03 -4.90
C GLY A 353 8.39 -5.92 -5.95
N VAL A 354 7.83 -4.73 -5.72
CA VAL A 354 8.02 -3.57 -6.61
C VAL A 354 9.45 -3.05 -6.54
N THR A 355 9.99 -2.64 -7.68
CA THR A 355 11.28 -1.94 -7.76
C THR A 355 11.07 -0.47 -8.09
N PHE A 356 11.64 0.40 -7.26
CA PHE A 356 11.75 1.83 -7.52
C PHE A 356 13.21 2.16 -7.87
N ASP A 357 13.47 2.52 -9.13
CA ASP A 357 14.84 2.85 -9.58
C ASP A 357 15.22 4.24 -9.08
N LYS A 358 14.42 5.25 -9.44
CA LYS A 358 14.61 6.66 -9.04
C LYS A 358 13.34 7.19 -8.42
N THR A 359 13.25 7.17 -7.09
CA THR A 359 12.07 7.69 -6.39
C THR A 359 12.49 8.58 -5.24
N ALA A 360 12.40 9.89 -5.45
CA ALA A 360 12.73 10.88 -4.42
C ALA A 360 11.59 11.02 -3.40
N ARG A 361 10.33 10.89 -3.85
CA ARG A 361 9.15 11.05 -3.01
C ARG A 361 8.05 10.06 -3.42
N PHE A 362 7.45 9.42 -2.43
CA PHE A 362 6.29 8.53 -2.57
C PHE A 362 5.19 8.97 -1.60
N GLY A 363 4.26 9.76 -2.11
CA GLY A 363 3.20 10.39 -1.31
C GLY A 363 3.15 11.91 -1.50
N PRO A 364 2.20 12.60 -0.85
CA PRO A 364 1.32 12.10 0.20
C PRO A 364 0.17 11.24 -0.37
N LEU A 365 -0.10 10.10 0.28
CA LEU A 365 -1.23 9.23 -0.09
C LEU A 365 -2.05 8.84 1.14
N VAL A 366 -3.33 8.52 0.91
CA VAL A 366 -4.25 8.01 1.95
C VAL A 366 -4.70 6.60 1.59
N CYS A 367 -4.57 5.66 2.53
CA CYS A 367 -4.94 4.25 2.37
C CYS A 367 -5.80 3.77 3.56
N ARG A 368 -7.08 3.43 3.35
CA ARG A 368 -7.98 2.86 4.38
C ARG A 368 -7.82 1.35 4.61
N GLY A 369 -6.67 0.81 4.22
CA GLY A 369 -6.35 -0.60 4.37
C GLY A 369 -4.87 -0.80 4.68
N THR A 370 -4.34 -1.93 4.23
CA THR A 370 -2.91 -2.23 4.30
C THR A 370 -2.22 -1.66 3.08
N LEU A 371 -1.18 -0.84 3.29
CA LEU A 371 -0.16 -0.53 2.30
C LEU A 371 0.95 -1.57 2.44
N ASP A 372 1.01 -2.52 1.51
CA ASP A 372 1.98 -3.60 1.55
C ASP A 372 3.22 -3.26 0.73
N LEU A 373 4.32 -2.96 1.42
CA LEU A 373 5.65 -2.68 0.87
C LEU A 373 6.58 -3.91 0.97
N SER A 374 6.01 -5.11 1.14
CA SER A 374 6.81 -6.33 1.29
C SER A 374 7.70 -6.59 0.09
N GLU A 375 8.96 -6.98 0.32
CA GLU A 375 9.94 -7.28 -0.73
C GLU A 375 10.21 -6.11 -1.72
N VAL A 376 9.76 -4.89 -1.40
CA VAL A 376 10.03 -3.69 -2.22
C VAL A 376 11.49 -3.32 -2.14
N THR A 377 12.06 -2.86 -3.25
CA THR A 377 13.43 -2.31 -3.31
C THR A 377 13.41 -0.84 -3.67
N PHE A 378 13.94 0.01 -2.77
CA PHE A 378 14.23 1.41 -3.02
C PHE A 378 15.73 1.59 -3.25
N SER A 379 16.11 1.92 -4.48
CA SER A 379 17.53 2.04 -4.88
C SER A 379 18.13 3.41 -4.52
N ASP A 380 17.32 4.46 -4.59
CA ASP A 380 17.70 5.85 -4.34
C ASP A 380 17.10 6.40 -3.02
N PRO A 381 17.63 7.52 -2.49
CA PRO A 381 17.06 8.14 -1.29
C PRO A 381 15.61 8.54 -1.48
N VAL A 382 14.74 8.16 -0.54
CA VAL A 382 13.29 8.29 -0.68
C VAL A 382 12.63 8.88 0.58
N THR A 383 11.67 9.78 0.36
CA THR A 383 10.71 10.21 1.39
C THR A 383 9.33 9.65 1.11
N LEU A 384 8.81 8.85 2.05
CA LEU A 384 7.45 8.33 2.00
C LEU A 384 6.54 9.16 2.91
N GLU A 385 5.39 9.56 2.40
CA GLU A 385 4.37 10.29 3.16
C GLU A 385 3.05 9.52 3.10
N VAL A 386 2.75 8.80 4.18
CA VAL A 386 1.70 7.77 4.18
C VAL A 386 0.71 7.99 5.32
N ASP A 387 -0.56 8.00 4.98
CA ASP A 387 -1.67 7.97 5.94
C ASP A 387 -2.46 6.67 5.75
N ALA A 388 -2.12 5.64 6.52
CA ALA A 388 -2.62 4.28 6.33
C ALA A 388 -3.15 3.67 7.63
N ASP A 389 -3.95 2.61 7.56
CA ASP A 389 -4.34 1.84 8.75
C ASP A 389 -3.24 0.84 9.13
N ARG A 390 -2.58 0.27 8.12
CA ARG A 390 -1.42 -0.60 8.29
C ARG A 390 -0.39 -0.37 7.18
N VAL A 391 0.88 -0.43 7.53
CA VAL A 391 2.02 -0.42 6.60
C VAL A 391 2.89 -1.65 6.91
N THR A 392 3.04 -2.55 5.94
CA THR A 392 3.90 -3.73 6.08
C THR A 392 5.15 -3.55 5.24
N CYS A 393 6.32 -3.61 5.86
CA CYS A 393 7.62 -3.50 5.21
C CYS A 393 8.39 -4.83 5.34
N TRP A 394 7.71 -5.97 5.13
CA TRP A 394 8.34 -7.26 5.35
C TRP A 394 9.41 -7.52 4.28
N ARG A 395 10.66 -7.75 4.69
CA ARG A 395 11.79 -7.93 3.74
C ARG A 395 11.97 -6.78 2.74
N THR A 396 11.50 -5.59 3.07
CA THR A 396 11.76 -4.39 2.25
C THR A 396 13.25 -4.06 2.29
N ARG A 397 13.82 -3.72 1.14
CA ARG A 397 15.22 -3.33 0.99
C ARG A 397 15.34 -1.83 0.75
N TRP A 398 16.03 -1.15 1.66
CA TRP A 398 16.36 0.27 1.59
C TRP A 398 17.85 0.41 1.29
N ALA A 399 18.20 0.55 0.00
CA ALA A 399 19.60 0.63 -0.42
C ALA A 399 20.23 2.00 -0.11
N ALA A 400 19.40 3.03 0.07
CA ALA A 400 19.80 4.40 0.37
C ALA A 400 19.01 4.98 1.55
N THR A 401 19.35 6.20 1.97
CA THR A 401 18.70 6.88 3.09
C THR A 401 17.20 7.03 2.85
N ALA A 402 16.38 6.63 3.82
CA ALA A 402 14.93 6.68 3.69
C ALA A 402 14.28 7.39 4.87
N MET A 403 13.23 8.18 4.59
CA MET A 403 12.41 8.83 5.60
C MET A 403 10.95 8.44 5.40
N LEU A 404 10.41 7.66 6.33
CA LEU A 404 9.04 7.18 6.33
C LEU A 404 8.22 8.00 7.32
N ARG A 405 7.45 8.96 6.79
CA ARG A 405 6.55 9.84 7.53
C ARG A 405 5.16 9.21 7.53
N VAL A 406 4.69 8.78 8.69
CA VAL A 406 3.48 7.95 8.79
C VAL A 406 2.44 8.61 9.68
N ARG A 407 1.16 8.46 9.33
CA ARG A 407 0.02 8.86 10.14
C ARG A 407 -0.93 7.67 10.33
N ARG A 408 -1.46 7.52 11.56
CA ARG A 408 -2.58 6.63 11.91
C ARG A 408 -2.38 5.14 11.61
N ALA A 409 -1.14 4.67 11.45
CA ALA A 409 -0.85 3.32 10.99
C ALA A 409 -0.22 2.40 12.05
N ASP A 410 -0.54 1.12 11.93
CA ASP A 410 0.29 0.03 12.46
C ASP A 410 1.42 -0.30 11.45
N VAL A 411 2.67 -0.23 11.88
CA VAL A 411 3.85 -0.45 11.03
C VAL A 411 4.55 -1.74 11.43
N ASP A 412 4.73 -2.66 10.48
CA ASP A 412 5.54 -3.88 10.65
C ASP A 412 6.81 -3.77 9.82
N LEU A 413 7.98 -3.78 10.47
CA LEU A 413 9.29 -3.68 9.81
C LEU A 413 10.02 -5.04 9.76
N SER A 414 9.33 -6.16 10.01
CA SER A 414 9.96 -7.47 10.16
C SER A 414 10.84 -7.84 8.96
N ASP A 415 12.06 -8.28 9.23
CA ASP A 415 13.06 -8.72 8.27
C ASP A 415 13.45 -7.65 7.23
N ALA A 416 13.14 -6.37 7.47
CA ALA A 416 13.55 -5.25 6.61
C ALA A 416 15.08 -5.04 6.65
N VAL A 417 15.66 -4.68 5.51
CA VAL A 417 17.10 -4.50 5.33
C VAL A 417 17.40 -3.02 5.08
N PHE A 418 18.24 -2.44 5.94
CA PHE A 418 18.71 -1.06 5.84
C PHE A 418 20.20 -1.02 5.51
N GLU A 419 20.57 -0.58 4.32
CA GLU A 419 21.98 -0.38 3.93
C GLU A 419 22.51 0.99 4.34
N GLN A 420 21.60 1.95 4.58
CA GLN A 420 21.84 3.31 5.02
C GLN A 420 20.83 3.70 6.11
N PRO A 421 21.04 4.80 6.85
CA PRO A 421 20.12 5.24 7.89
C PRO A 421 18.68 5.42 7.37
N MET A 422 17.72 4.92 8.15
CA MET A 422 16.29 5.02 7.89
C MET A 422 15.58 5.62 9.11
N SER A 423 14.75 6.65 8.88
CA SER A 423 13.91 7.26 9.92
C SER A 423 12.43 6.93 9.72
N LEU A 424 11.77 6.51 10.80
CA LEU A 424 10.32 6.37 10.88
C LEU A 424 9.79 7.47 11.80
N VAL A 425 9.04 8.41 11.24
CA VAL A 425 8.54 9.58 11.96
C VAL A 425 7.02 9.54 12.02
N ALA A 426 6.46 9.50 13.23
CA ALA A 426 5.02 9.65 13.44
C ALA A 426 4.59 11.10 13.24
N HIS A 427 3.66 11.32 12.31
CA HIS A 427 3.06 12.63 12.06
C HIS A 427 1.65 12.70 12.65
N THR A 428 1.31 13.84 13.23
CA THR A 428 -0.03 14.14 13.77
C THR A 428 -0.85 14.95 12.78
N GLU A 429 -0.25 15.97 12.16
CA GLU A 429 -0.90 16.86 11.20
C GLU A 429 -0.99 16.27 9.78
N PRO A 430 -2.03 16.61 9.00
CA PRO A 430 -2.13 16.23 7.60
C PRO A 430 -0.95 16.71 6.78
N PHE A 431 -0.48 15.83 5.89
CA PHE A 431 0.50 16.24 4.89
C PHE A 431 -0.12 17.33 4.01
N PRO A 432 0.54 18.49 3.87
CA PRO A 432 -0.02 19.59 3.09
C PRO A 432 -0.09 19.19 1.61
N THR A 433 -1.31 18.95 1.10
CA THR A 433 -1.57 18.92 -0.33
C THR A 433 -1.94 20.32 -0.79
N ARG A 434 -1.18 20.88 -1.75
CA ARG A 434 -1.55 22.15 -2.38
C ARG A 434 -2.71 21.88 -3.34
N SER A 435 -3.94 22.04 -2.87
CA SER A 435 -5.10 22.21 -3.74
C SER A 435 -4.92 23.48 -4.60
N ALA A 436 -5.55 23.53 -5.78
CA ALA A 436 -5.56 24.72 -6.64
C ALA A 436 -6.14 25.97 -5.91
N ASP A 437 -6.98 25.74 -4.90
CA ASP A 437 -7.65 26.77 -4.10
C ASP A 437 -6.92 27.10 -2.78
N GLY A 438 -5.74 26.52 -2.51
CA GLY A 438 -4.93 26.81 -1.32
C GLY A 438 -5.44 26.20 0.00
N THR A 439 -6.55 25.45 -0.01
CA THR A 439 -7.10 24.76 1.15
C THR A 439 -6.45 23.38 1.36
N THR A 440 -6.04 23.06 2.59
CA THR A 440 -5.63 21.71 2.98
C THR A 440 -6.86 20.86 3.27
N HIS A 441 -7.04 19.79 2.50
CA HIS A 441 -8.13 18.83 2.72
C HIS A 441 -7.56 17.57 3.39
N ASP A 442 -7.85 17.34 4.67
CA ASP A 442 -7.65 16.00 5.26
C ASP A 442 -8.72 15.08 4.68
N ALA A 443 -8.32 14.12 3.84
CA ALA A 443 -9.26 13.19 3.20
C ALA A 443 -9.97 12.27 4.23
N ARG A 444 -9.49 12.22 5.47
CA ARG A 444 -10.12 11.56 6.62
C ARG A 444 -10.75 12.57 7.61
N ALA A 445 -10.88 13.85 7.26
CA ALA A 445 -11.60 14.83 8.07
C ALA A 445 -13.08 14.42 8.20
N GLY A 446 -13.46 13.92 9.38
CA GLY A 446 -14.81 13.45 9.67
C GLY A 446 -14.86 12.01 10.17
N ASP A 447 -13.76 11.24 10.11
CA ASP A 447 -13.68 9.97 10.83
C ASP A 447 -13.70 10.28 12.33
N ALA A 448 -14.81 9.96 13.01
CA ALA A 448 -15.12 10.32 14.39
C ALA A 448 -14.24 9.64 15.46
N GLY A 449 -13.06 9.15 15.09
CA GLY A 449 -12.08 8.52 15.98
C GLY A 449 -10.98 9.48 16.38
N ALA A 450 -10.56 9.44 17.65
CA ALA A 450 -9.30 10.07 18.07
C ALA A 450 -8.17 9.58 17.14
N ALA A 451 -7.28 10.48 16.71
CA ALA A 451 -6.17 10.12 15.84
C ALA A 451 -5.38 8.95 16.44
N SER A 452 -5.42 7.79 15.79
CA SER A 452 -4.66 6.62 16.22
C SER A 452 -3.16 6.97 16.19
N PRO A 453 -2.42 6.68 17.27
CA PRO A 453 -0.96 6.85 17.25
C PRO A 453 -0.35 5.87 16.25
N VAL A 454 0.81 6.22 15.69
CA VAL A 454 1.59 5.28 14.88
C VAL A 454 2.19 4.24 15.80
N ARG A 455 1.83 2.97 15.59
CA ARG A 455 2.31 1.84 16.40
C ARG A 455 3.31 1.01 15.60
N VAL A 456 4.48 0.75 16.14
CA VAL A 456 5.41 -0.23 15.54
C VAL A 456 5.10 -1.59 16.13
N LEU A 457 4.80 -2.59 15.29
CA LEU A 457 4.39 -3.92 15.71
C LEU A 457 5.56 -4.89 15.87
N SER A 458 6.60 -4.75 15.05
CA SER A 458 7.69 -5.72 15.01
C SER A 458 8.95 -5.16 14.35
N LEU A 459 10.09 -5.46 14.97
CA LEU A 459 11.46 -5.20 14.51
C LEU A 459 12.26 -6.51 14.37
N ARG A 460 11.58 -7.66 14.32
CA ARG A 460 12.24 -8.97 14.19
C ARG A 460 13.11 -8.99 12.94
N GLY A 461 14.37 -9.42 13.05
CA GLY A 461 15.26 -9.59 11.89
C GLY A 461 15.86 -8.29 11.34
N VAL A 462 15.54 -7.15 11.95
CA VAL A 462 16.02 -5.83 11.56
C VAL A 462 17.38 -5.53 12.22
N ASP A 463 18.30 -4.91 11.47
CA ASP A 463 19.48 -4.25 12.05
C ASP A 463 19.09 -2.85 12.56
N ALA A 464 18.99 -2.70 13.87
CA ALA A 464 18.54 -1.47 14.50
C ALA A 464 19.61 -0.36 14.53
N ALA A 465 20.87 -0.63 14.13
CA ALA A 465 21.94 0.37 14.11
C ALA A 465 21.67 1.52 13.13
N GLN A 466 20.93 1.23 12.06
CA GLN A 466 20.55 2.21 11.03
C GLN A 466 19.12 2.74 11.22
N LEU A 467 18.42 2.34 12.28
CA LEU A 467 17.01 2.68 12.48
C LEU A 467 16.83 3.79 13.51
N MET A 468 16.13 4.85 13.11
CA MET A 468 15.65 5.90 14.00
C MET A 468 14.12 5.91 14.03
N LEU A 469 13.55 5.89 15.23
CA LEU A 469 12.10 5.97 15.44
C LEU A 469 11.77 7.26 16.21
N ASP A 470 10.89 8.09 15.66
CA ASP A 470 10.44 9.34 16.27
C ASP A 470 8.95 9.31 16.60
N SER A 471 8.63 9.54 17.87
CA SER A 471 7.27 9.76 18.39
C SER A 471 6.29 8.60 18.15
N VAL A 472 6.78 7.35 18.26
CA VAL A 472 6.02 6.12 17.98
C VAL A 472 5.57 5.37 19.23
N ASP A 473 4.47 4.63 19.11
CA ASP A 473 3.99 3.72 20.14
C ASP A 473 4.59 2.31 19.96
N LEU A 474 5.37 1.89 20.96
CA LEU A 474 6.12 0.64 21.01
C LEU A 474 5.51 -0.38 21.99
N ARG A 475 4.30 -0.14 22.52
CA ARG A 475 3.66 -1.03 23.52
C ARG A 475 3.51 -2.47 23.04
N ALA A 476 3.21 -2.65 21.76
CA ALA A 476 3.06 -3.95 21.11
C ALA A 476 4.28 -4.35 20.27
N CYS A 477 5.36 -3.55 20.28
CA CYS A 477 6.51 -3.76 19.42
C CYS A 477 7.31 -4.98 19.87
N ARG A 478 7.44 -5.96 18.98
CA ARG A 478 8.32 -7.11 19.17
C ARG A 478 9.73 -6.76 18.75
N VAL A 479 10.68 -6.86 19.67
CA VAL A 479 12.12 -6.62 19.47
C VAL A 479 12.93 -7.91 19.39
N ALA A 480 12.32 -9.05 19.73
CA ALA A 480 12.96 -10.35 19.65
C ALA A 480 13.48 -10.62 18.23
N GLY A 481 14.77 -10.94 18.13
CA GLY A 481 15.44 -11.19 16.85
C GLY A 481 15.95 -9.94 16.13
N ALA A 482 15.78 -8.73 16.68
CA ALA A 482 16.48 -7.54 16.20
C ALA A 482 17.99 -7.65 16.50
N VAL A 483 18.81 -7.14 15.59
CA VAL A 483 20.28 -7.07 15.70
C VAL A 483 20.67 -5.63 16.05
N HIS A 484 21.75 -5.44 16.82
CA HIS A 484 22.22 -4.13 17.29
C HIS A 484 21.14 -3.26 17.95
N LEU A 485 20.26 -3.89 18.74
CA LEU A 485 19.20 -3.16 19.46
C LEU A 485 19.78 -2.13 20.45
N ASP A 486 21.05 -2.27 20.83
CA ASP A 486 21.79 -1.28 21.63
C ASP A 486 22.17 -0.01 20.87
N GLN A 487 21.99 0.04 19.55
CA GLN A 487 22.29 1.21 18.70
C GLN A 487 21.03 1.89 18.14
N ILE A 488 19.83 1.40 18.50
CA ILE A 488 18.57 2.00 18.07
C ILE A 488 18.45 3.44 18.57
N ARG A 489 18.00 4.35 17.70
CA ARG A 489 17.74 5.75 18.08
C ARG A 489 16.25 5.96 18.28
N LEU A 490 15.88 6.43 19.46
CA LEU A 490 14.50 6.79 19.81
C LEU A 490 14.45 8.28 20.12
N GLU A 491 13.67 9.03 19.36
CA GLU A 491 13.47 10.47 19.52
C GLU A 491 11.99 10.80 19.78
N GLY A 492 11.73 12.01 20.28
CA GLY A 492 10.36 12.49 20.54
C GLY A 492 9.60 11.71 21.63
N GLU A 493 8.29 11.60 21.47
CA GLU A 493 7.41 10.93 22.45
C GLU A 493 7.20 9.44 22.13
N TYR A 494 8.06 8.56 22.64
CA TYR A 494 7.87 7.12 22.51
C TYR A 494 7.10 6.51 23.69
N ARG A 495 6.29 5.47 23.43
CA ARG A 495 5.47 4.79 24.46
C ARG A 495 5.75 3.30 24.52
N PHE A 496 6.31 2.82 25.63
CA PHE A 496 6.45 1.39 25.89
C PHE A 496 5.31 0.83 26.75
N GLY A 497 5.18 -0.51 26.75
CA GLY A 497 4.28 -1.22 27.65
C GLY A 497 4.59 -0.91 29.10
N ARG A 498 3.60 -1.01 29.99
CA ARG A 498 3.79 -0.85 31.43
C ARG A 498 3.26 -2.05 32.17
N VAL A 499 3.79 -2.28 33.37
CA VAL A 499 3.21 -3.28 34.27
C VAL A 499 1.74 -2.98 34.56
N PRO A 500 0.89 -3.99 34.78
CA PRO A 500 -0.53 -3.75 34.99
C PRO A 500 -0.74 -3.01 36.32
N SER A 501 -1.63 -2.02 36.31
CA SER A 501 -1.99 -1.23 37.49
C SER A 501 -2.92 -2.00 38.43
N GLY A 502 -3.04 -1.52 39.68
CA GLY A 502 -3.96 -2.09 40.67
C GLY A 502 -3.31 -3.02 41.72
N TRP A 503 -4.09 -3.28 42.76
CA TRP A 503 -3.73 -4.17 43.86
C TRP A 503 -4.11 -5.62 43.53
N ARG A 504 -3.25 -6.56 43.89
CA ARG A 504 -3.50 -8.01 43.72
C ARG A 504 -3.39 -8.73 45.05
N ARG A 505 -4.21 -9.75 45.24
CA ARG A 505 -4.06 -10.68 46.37
C ARG A 505 -3.18 -11.85 45.94
N ARG A 506 -2.02 -12.01 46.59
CA ARG A 506 -1.20 -13.22 46.49
C ARG A 506 -1.21 -13.88 47.86
N GLY A 507 -1.94 -14.98 48.01
CA GLY A 507 -2.05 -15.69 49.30
C GLY A 507 -2.60 -14.82 50.44
N GLY A 508 -3.55 -13.92 50.16
CA GLY A 508 -4.14 -13.01 51.17
C GLY A 508 -3.40 -11.68 51.37
N ILE A 509 -2.16 -11.54 50.88
CA ILE A 509 -1.37 -10.31 51.02
C ILE A 509 -1.66 -9.35 49.86
N PRO A 510 -2.03 -8.08 50.13
CA PRO A 510 -2.18 -7.07 49.08
C PRO A 510 -0.80 -6.69 48.54
N THR A 511 -0.57 -7.01 47.27
CA THR A 511 0.69 -6.76 46.56
C THR A 511 0.44 -5.92 45.32
N ARG A 512 1.37 -5.02 45.00
CA ARG A 512 1.34 -4.18 43.81
C ARG A 512 2.63 -4.37 43.02
N TRP A 513 2.53 -4.40 41.70
CA TRP A 513 3.72 -4.38 40.85
C TRP A 513 4.43 -3.03 40.97
N SER A 514 5.76 -3.07 41.01
CA SER A 514 6.54 -1.84 40.92
C SER A 514 6.33 -1.23 39.54
N SER A 515 5.82 0.01 39.48
CA SER A 515 5.63 0.75 38.22
C SER A 515 6.94 0.79 37.45
N ARG A 516 6.92 0.31 36.20
CA ARG A 516 8.04 0.31 35.25
C ARG A 516 7.57 0.03 33.82
N ILE A 517 8.48 0.27 32.88
CA ILE A 517 8.39 -0.13 31.48
C ILE A 517 8.53 -1.67 31.33
N THR A 518 7.83 -2.21 30.34
CA THR A 518 7.86 -3.61 29.95
C THR A 518 7.92 -3.76 28.43
N LEU A 519 8.72 -4.70 27.95
CA LEU A 519 8.70 -5.15 26.55
C LEU A 519 7.46 -5.99 26.25
N ALA A 520 7.02 -6.02 24.98
CA ALA A 520 5.88 -6.82 24.54
C ALA A 520 6.10 -8.32 24.86
N GLU A 521 7.31 -8.82 24.68
CA GLU A 521 7.63 -10.23 24.96
C GLU A 521 7.59 -10.57 26.45
N GLU A 522 7.85 -9.61 27.34
CA GLU A 522 7.61 -9.82 28.77
C GLU A 522 6.11 -9.94 29.07
N GLN A 523 5.28 -9.12 28.42
CA GLN A 523 3.82 -9.21 28.53
C GLN A 523 3.36 -10.61 28.14
N HIS A 524 3.80 -11.09 26.98
CA HIS A 524 3.47 -12.43 26.48
C HIS A 524 3.95 -13.53 27.46
N TRP A 525 5.18 -13.41 27.98
CA TRP A 525 5.76 -14.39 28.91
C TRP A 525 5.00 -14.50 30.24
N ARG A 526 4.45 -13.38 30.73
CA ARG A 526 3.66 -13.35 31.96
C ARG A 526 2.21 -13.76 31.73
N ALA A 527 1.62 -13.37 30.60
CA ALA A 527 0.30 -13.83 30.19
C ALA A 527 0.26 -15.36 30.04
N ALA A 528 1.29 -15.96 29.43
CA ALA A 528 1.45 -17.41 29.32
C ALA A 528 1.56 -18.15 30.67
N ARG A 529 1.75 -17.41 31.77
CA ARG A 529 1.76 -17.92 33.16
C ARG A 529 0.45 -17.65 33.89
N ASN A 530 -0.60 -17.29 33.16
CA ASN A 530 -1.92 -16.92 33.68
C ASN A 530 -1.86 -15.80 34.72
N LEU A 531 -0.91 -14.86 34.55
CA LEU A 531 -0.86 -13.67 35.40
C LEU A 531 -1.86 -12.63 34.87
N PRO A 532 -2.80 -12.13 35.70
CA PRO A 532 -3.87 -11.27 35.23
C PRO A 532 -3.37 -9.88 34.79
N GLY A 533 -3.99 -9.32 33.76
CA GLY A 533 -3.75 -7.97 33.25
C GLY A 533 -2.50 -7.79 32.40
N TRP A 534 -1.80 -8.88 32.04
CA TRP A 534 -0.70 -8.87 31.08
C TRP A 534 -1.21 -9.25 29.69
N ASP A 535 -0.69 -8.61 28.66
CA ASP A 535 -1.15 -8.82 27.28
C ASP A 535 -0.61 -10.15 26.72
N ALA A 536 -1.50 -10.98 26.17
CA ALA A 536 -1.12 -12.22 25.51
C ALA A 536 -0.52 -11.93 24.13
N GLY A 537 0.46 -12.75 23.74
CA GLY A 537 1.06 -12.64 22.41
C GLY A 537 0.15 -13.18 21.31
N PRO A 538 0.38 -12.79 20.05
CA PRO A 538 -0.30 -13.39 18.91
C PRO A 538 -0.03 -14.90 18.85
N ASP A 539 -0.98 -15.66 18.29
CA ASP A 539 -0.84 -17.11 18.10
C ASP A 539 0.41 -17.44 17.27
N GLY A 540 1.12 -18.49 17.67
CA GLY A 540 2.34 -18.95 16.99
C GLY A 540 3.63 -18.19 17.32
N VAL A 541 3.57 -17.12 18.13
CA VAL A 541 4.79 -16.40 18.58
C VAL A 541 5.41 -17.13 19.78
N PRO A 542 6.70 -17.53 19.73
CA PRO A 542 7.33 -18.24 20.83
C PRO A 542 7.49 -17.34 22.06
N VAL A 543 7.18 -17.90 23.23
CA VAL A 543 7.38 -17.24 24.51
C VAL A 543 8.86 -17.33 24.91
N LEU A 544 9.53 -16.17 25.00
CA LEU A 544 10.95 -16.10 25.35
C LEU A 544 11.23 -16.51 26.80
N SER A 545 12.42 -17.08 27.04
CA SER A 545 12.89 -17.35 28.40
C SER A 545 13.28 -16.05 29.13
N PRO A 546 13.26 -16.03 30.48
CA PRO A 546 13.71 -14.85 31.24
C PRO A 546 15.17 -14.46 30.91
N THR A 547 16.04 -15.45 30.69
CA THR A 547 17.44 -15.21 30.31
C THR A 547 17.54 -14.47 28.97
N ALA A 548 16.73 -14.88 27.99
CA ALA A 548 16.66 -14.19 26.69
C ALA A 548 16.11 -12.76 26.85
N LEU A 549 14.98 -12.58 27.55
CA LEU A 549 14.40 -11.26 27.84
C LEU A 549 15.39 -10.31 28.53
N ALA A 550 16.18 -10.81 29.50
CA ALA A 550 17.20 -10.01 30.19
C ALA A 550 18.26 -9.47 29.21
N SER A 551 18.58 -10.21 28.15
CA SER A 551 19.53 -9.77 27.13
C SER A 551 18.99 -8.58 26.31
N TYR A 552 17.70 -8.60 25.93
CA TYR A 552 17.05 -7.49 25.21
C TYR A 552 16.89 -6.25 26.09
N TYR A 553 16.51 -6.42 27.36
CA TYR A 553 16.50 -5.33 28.34
C TYR A 553 17.87 -4.66 28.48
N ARG A 554 18.95 -5.46 28.50
CA ARG A 554 20.32 -4.94 28.61
C ARG A 554 20.75 -4.17 27.35
N GLN A 555 20.38 -4.64 26.16
CA GLN A 555 20.69 -3.92 24.92
C GLN A 555 19.97 -2.57 24.87
N LEU A 556 18.67 -2.53 25.17
CA LEU A 556 17.92 -1.27 25.26
C LEU A 556 18.41 -0.36 26.38
N ARG A 557 18.81 -0.92 27.54
CA ARG A 557 19.45 -0.11 28.58
C ARG A 557 20.68 0.60 28.04
N LYS A 558 21.56 -0.13 27.34
CA LYS A 558 22.78 0.43 26.77
C LYS A 558 22.48 1.56 25.77
N SER A 559 21.49 1.41 24.90
CA SER A 559 21.13 2.47 23.96
C SER A 559 20.67 3.76 24.66
N PHE A 560 19.92 3.63 25.76
CA PHE A 560 19.48 4.77 26.57
C PHE A 560 20.63 5.41 27.36
N GLU A 561 21.54 4.61 27.93
CA GLU A 561 22.75 5.09 28.59
C GLU A 561 23.64 5.85 27.60
N ASP A 562 23.83 5.33 26.38
CA ASP A 562 24.60 5.96 25.31
C ASP A 562 23.93 7.28 24.83
N ALA A 563 22.59 7.35 24.85
CA ALA A 563 21.80 8.55 24.58
C ALA A 563 21.74 9.55 25.75
N LYS A 564 22.34 9.25 26.90
CA LYS A 564 22.29 10.02 28.16
C LYS A 564 20.87 10.15 28.76
N ASP A 565 19.97 9.23 28.44
CA ASP A 565 18.68 9.08 29.12
C ASP A 565 18.80 8.11 30.30
N GLU A 566 19.42 8.60 31.37
CA GLU A 566 19.65 7.84 32.61
C GLU A 566 18.33 7.37 33.28
N PRO A 567 17.24 8.18 33.37
CA PRO A 567 15.96 7.71 33.90
C PRO A 567 15.33 6.56 33.10
N GLY A 568 15.35 6.64 31.76
CA GLY A 568 14.87 5.57 30.89
C GLY A 568 15.72 4.31 31.02
N GLY A 569 17.05 4.45 31.02
CA GLY A 569 18.00 3.37 31.25
C GLY A 569 17.77 2.66 32.59
N ALA A 570 17.47 3.41 33.66
CA ALA A 570 17.16 2.83 34.97
C ALA A 570 15.90 1.93 34.96
N ASP A 571 14.86 2.29 34.20
CA ASP A 571 13.66 1.43 34.09
C ASP A 571 13.96 0.13 33.32
N PHE A 572 14.78 0.18 32.26
CA PHE A 572 15.25 -1.04 31.57
C PHE A 572 16.17 -1.89 32.44
N TYR A 573 17.04 -1.29 33.25
CA TYR A 573 17.83 -2.01 34.25
C TYR A 573 16.94 -2.75 35.25
N TYR A 574 15.87 -2.12 35.74
CA TYR A 574 14.91 -2.78 36.62
C TYR A 574 14.27 -3.99 35.92
N GLY A 575 13.86 -3.84 34.66
CA GLY A 575 13.32 -4.93 33.84
C GLY A 575 14.30 -6.09 33.66
N GLU A 576 15.57 -5.78 33.38
CA GLU A 576 16.65 -6.76 33.33
C GLU A 576 16.76 -7.56 34.63
N MET A 577 16.84 -6.88 35.77
CA MET A 577 16.98 -7.52 37.08
C MET A 577 15.75 -8.37 37.45
N GLU A 578 14.54 -7.95 37.06
CA GLU A 578 13.33 -8.75 37.22
C GLU A 578 13.39 -10.06 36.44
N MET A 579 13.88 -10.02 35.20
CA MET A 579 14.05 -11.22 34.38
C MET A 579 15.15 -12.14 34.93
N ARG A 580 16.26 -11.56 35.40
CA ARG A 580 17.32 -12.29 36.11
C ARG A 580 16.83 -12.96 37.40
N ARG A 581 15.93 -12.32 38.15
CA ARG A 581 15.32 -12.90 39.34
C ARG A 581 14.33 -14.01 38.99
N ALA A 582 13.60 -13.88 37.88
CA ALA A 582 12.66 -14.89 37.39
C ALA A 582 13.36 -16.11 36.77
N ASP A 583 14.63 -15.98 36.39
CA ASP A 583 15.45 -17.05 35.84
C ASP A 583 15.76 -18.13 36.90
N ARG A 584 15.20 -19.32 36.68
CA ARG A 584 15.37 -20.48 37.57
C ARG A 584 16.66 -21.25 37.33
N THR A 585 17.35 -20.99 36.22
CA THR A 585 18.59 -21.69 35.87
C THR A 585 19.81 -21.18 36.65
N ARG A 586 19.69 -20.01 37.29
CA ARG A 586 20.77 -19.37 38.03
C ARG A 586 21.10 -20.07 39.35
N PRO A 587 22.38 -20.03 39.80
CA PRO A 587 22.80 -20.56 41.09
C PRO A 587 21.97 -20.02 42.26
N TRP A 588 21.74 -20.85 43.27
CA TRP A 588 20.92 -20.47 44.43
C TRP A 588 21.42 -19.20 45.15
N GLY A 589 22.73 -19.05 45.33
CA GLY A 589 23.32 -17.88 46.00
C GLY A 589 23.02 -16.57 45.27
N GLU A 590 23.13 -16.54 43.94
CA GLU A 590 22.81 -15.36 43.14
C GLU A 590 21.31 -15.04 43.19
N ARG A 591 20.44 -16.07 43.19
CA ARG A 591 19.00 -15.86 43.34
C ARG A 591 18.68 -15.24 44.69
N VAL A 592 19.24 -15.75 45.78
CA VAL A 592 19.03 -15.18 47.12
C VAL A 592 19.52 -13.73 47.16
N LEU A 593 20.70 -13.45 46.62
CA LEU A 593 21.24 -12.10 46.54
C LEU A 593 20.30 -11.15 45.78
N LEU A 594 19.77 -11.55 44.62
CA LEU A 594 18.82 -10.75 43.85
C LEU A 594 17.50 -10.51 44.60
N HIS A 595 17.02 -11.49 45.36
CA HIS A 595 15.82 -11.33 46.18
C HIS A 595 16.04 -10.35 47.33
N VAL A 596 17.18 -10.44 48.03
CA VAL A 596 17.57 -9.52 49.12
C VAL A 596 17.78 -8.11 48.57
N TYR A 597 18.52 -7.97 47.46
CA TYR A 597 18.76 -6.68 46.81
C TYR A 597 17.47 -6.01 46.32
N TRP A 598 16.55 -6.80 45.75
CA TRP A 598 15.20 -6.32 45.45
C TRP A 598 14.45 -5.89 46.70
N ALA A 599 14.47 -6.70 47.76
CA ALA A 599 13.69 -6.48 48.98
C ALA A 599 14.09 -5.18 49.68
N LEU A 600 15.40 -4.94 49.80
CA LEU A 600 16.00 -3.82 50.52
C LEU A 600 15.90 -2.49 49.75
N SER A 601 16.24 -2.48 48.47
CA SER A 601 16.41 -1.22 47.72
C SER A 601 15.71 -1.17 46.36
N GLY A 602 15.00 -2.24 45.97
CA GLY A 602 14.42 -2.35 44.63
C GLY A 602 15.49 -2.30 43.54
N TYR A 603 16.56 -3.08 43.73
CA TYR A 603 17.76 -3.08 42.89
C TYR A 603 18.51 -1.74 42.88
N GLY A 604 18.52 -1.03 44.01
CA GLY A 604 19.21 0.25 44.13
C GLY A 604 18.52 1.40 43.39
N LEU A 605 17.25 1.27 42.99
CA LEU A 605 16.50 2.29 42.23
C LEU A 605 15.30 2.88 42.99
N ARG A 606 15.04 2.44 44.21
CA ARG A 606 13.86 2.85 45.00
C ARG A 606 14.29 3.30 46.40
N ALA A 607 14.69 4.57 46.52
CA ALA A 607 15.13 5.18 47.78
C ALA A 607 14.09 5.03 48.91
N THR A 608 12.80 5.12 48.59
CA THR A 608 11.71 4.95 49.57
C THR A 608 11.73 3.59 50.28
N ARG A 609 12.12 2.51 49.58
CA ARG A 609 12.25 1.18 50.20
C ARG A 609 13.45 1.11 51.13
N ALA A 610 14.59 1.65 50.70
CA ALA A 610 15.79 1.69 51.50
C ALA A 610 15.61 2.56 52.76
N LEU A 611 14.96 3.72 52.63
CA LEU A 611 14.62 4.60 53.76
C LEU A 611 13.60 3.97 54.71
N ALA A 612 12.60 3.24 54.19
CA ALA A 612 11.66 2.50 55.04
C ALA A 612 12.37 1.40 55.84
N TRP A 613 13.26 0.64 55.21
CA TRP A 613 14.09 -0.34 55.91
C TRP A 613 15.04 0.31 56.92
N LEU A 614 15.61 1.46 56.59
CA LEU A 614 16.44 2.23 57.51
C LEU A 614 15.63 2.66 58.74
N GLY A 615 14.43 3.22 58.55
CA GLY A 615 13.55 3.61 59.65
C GLY A 615 13.12 2.41 60.51
N LEU A 616 12.79 1.27 59.88
CA LEU A 616 12.47 0.03 60.60
C LEU A 616 13.67 -0.51 61.37
N ALA A 617 14.86 -0.52 60.76
CA ALA A 617 16.09 -0.94 61.41
C ALA A 617 16.42 -0.05 62.61
N MET A 618 16.44 1.27 62.42
CA MET A 618 16.67 2.25 63.49
C MET A 618 15.64 2.11 64.61
N GLY A 619 14.35 1.94 64.27
CA GLY A 619 13.30 1.70 65.26
C GLY A 619 13.52 0.41 66.07
N ALA A 620 13.90 -0.68 65.40
CA ALA A 620 14.26 -1.93 66.05
C ALA A 620 15.51 -1.77 66.93
N THR A 621 16.56 -1.10 66.45
CA THR A 621 17.77 -0.78 67.21
C THR A 621 17.42 0.02 68.47
N VAL A 622 16.58 1.06 68.36
CA VAL A 622 16.10 1.85 69.51
C VAL A 622 15.35 0.98 70.52
N LEU A 623 14.45 0.09 70.07
CA LEU A 623 13.69 -0.79 70.96
C LEU A 623 14.61 -1.77 71.71
N VAL A 624 15.55 -2.41 71.00
CA VAL A 624 16.51 -3.35 71.58
C VAL A 624 17.49 -2.62 72.51
N MET A 625 17.96 -1.44 72.13
CA MET A 625 18.82 -0.57 72.93
C MET A 625 18.13 -0.09 74.21
N THR A 626 16.83 0.26 74.13
CA THR A 626 16.02 0.66 75.28
C THR A 626 15.83 -0.51 76.26
N ALA A 627 15.52 -1.69 75.71
CA ALA A 627 15.25 -2.89 76.47
C ALA A 627 16.49 -3.48 77.17
N TRP A 628 17.64 -3.49 76.48
CA TRP A 628 18.84 -4.20 76.96
C TRP A 628 20.14 -3.41 76.86
N GLY A 629 20.22 -2.37 76.04
CA GLY A 629 21.48 -1.69 75.73
C GLY A 629 21.97 -0.71 76.79
N ILE A 630 21.07 0.06 77.41
CA ILE A 630 21.44 1.08 78.41
C ILE A 630 21.58 0.46 79.81
N PRO A 631 22.65 0.74 80.58
CA PRO A 631 22.80 0.23 81.94
C PRO A 631 21.72 0.79 82.90
N GLY A 632 21.46 0.10 84.01
CA GLY A 632 20.50 0.55 85.02
C GLY A 632 20.95 1.77 85.84
N HIS A 633 22.26 2.01 85.87
CA HIS A 633 22.94 3.09 86.60
C HIS A 633 24.26 3.35 85.88
N THR A 634 24.62 4.63 85.71
CA THR A 634 25.91 5.04 85.12
C THR A 634 27.00 4.81 86.17
N PRO A 635 28.08 4.06 85.89
CA PRO A 635 29.19 3.89 86.83
C PRO A 635 29.85 5.26 87.08
N ALA A 636 30.08 5.61 88.36
CA ALA A 636 30.86 6.80 88.70
C ALA A 636 32.34 6.52 88.43
N GLN A 637 33.02 7.39 87.70
CA GLN A 637 34.47 7.27 87.49
C GLN A 637 35.19 7.64 88.80
N GLU A 638 35.91 6.69 89.38
CA GLU A 638 36.78 6.95 90.54
C GLU A 638 38.22 7.12 90.06
N ALA A 639 38.77 8.32 90.24
CA ALA A 639 40.16 8.63 89.94
C ALA A 639 41.00 8.46 91.21
N THR A 640 41.85 7.43 91.26
CA THR A 640 42.81 7.26 92.35
C THR A 640 44.18 7.74 91.88
N GLY A 641 44.70 8.80 92.52
CA GLY A 641 46.01 9.37 92.21
C GLY A 641 47.04 9.00 93.27
N ARG A 642 48.24 8.60 92.83
CA ARG A 642 49.44 8.57 93.69
C ARG A 642 50.44 9.63 93.21
N LEU A 643 50.80 10.54 94.12
CA LEU A 643 51.86 11.53 93.93
C LEU A 643 53.16 10.97 94.50
N THR A 644 54.20 10.88 93.68
CA THR A 644 55.53 10.43 94.12
C THR A 644 56.57 11.46 93.63
N GLY A 645 56.92 12.42 94.49
CA GLY A 645 57.74 13.57 94.08
C GLY A 645 57.02 14.46 93.06
N ASP A 646 57.76 14.91 92.03
CA ASP A 646 57.25 15.79 90.96
C ASP A 646 56.41 15.06 89.88
N GLU A 647 56.20 13.74 89.98
CA GLU A 647 55.33 13.00 89.06
C GLU A 647 54.00 12.58 89.71
N ALA A 648 52.90 13.03 89.10
CA ALA A 648 51.54 12.64 89.44
C ALA A 648 51.06 11.52 88.51
N ARG A 649 50.79 10.33 89.05
CA ARG A 649 50.18 9.22 88.30
C ARG A 649 48.72 9.08 88.72
N LEU A 650 47.82 9.45 87.82
CA LEU A 650 46.38 9.23 87.97
C LEU A 650 46.01 7.88 87.32
N VAL A 651 45.42 6.99 88.11
CA VAL A 651 44.76 5.77 87.60
C VAL A 651 43.26 6.00 87.68
N ILE A 652 42.61 6.03 86.52
CA ILE A 652 41.16 6.17 86.41
C ILE A 652 40.60 4.76 86.22
N ASP A 653 39.95 4.21 87.25
CA ASP A 653 39.27 2.92 87.17
C ASP A 653 37.81 3.15 86.75
N THR A 654 37.41 2.56 85.62
CA THR A 654 36.04 2.62 85.12
C THR A 654 35.40 1.24 85.27
N PRO A 655 34.47 1.03 86.24
CA PRO A 655 33.84 -0.27 86.45
C PRO A 655 32.86 -0.61 85.32
N ASP A 656 32.71 -1.91 85.04
CA ASP A 656 31.84 -2.41 83.96
C ASP A 656 30.37 -1.92 84.14
N PRO A 657 29.70 -1.52 83.05
CA PRO A 657 28.34 -1.00 83.10
C PRO A 657 27.34 -2.03 83.67
N GLY A 658 26.51 -1.59 84.62
CA GLY A 658 25.56 -2.45 85.34
C GLY A 658 24.48 -3.09 84.45
N ARG A 659 23.97 -4.25 84.86
CA ARG A 659 22.91 -4.99 84.15
C ARG A 659 21.64 -4.12 83.96
N PRO A 660 20.88 -4.33 82.87
CA PRO A 660 19.63 -3.60 82.66
C PRO A 660 18.60 -3.91 83.77
N PRO A 661 17.61 -3.03 84.02
CA PRO A 661 16.58 -3.22 85.03
C PRO A 661 15.86 -4.57 84.89
N SER A 662 15.43 -5.20 85.99
CA SER A 662 14.84 -6.55 85.94
C SER A 662 13.41 -6.59 85.39
N SER A 663 12.62 -5.52 85.54
CA SER A 663 11.22 -5.48 85.08
C SER A 663 11.06 -4.81 83.70
N LEU A 664 10.13 -5.32 82.88
CA LEU A 664 9.87 -4.79 81.53
C LEU A 664 9.35 -3.34 81.55
N HIS A 665 8.51 -2.98 82.52
CA HIS A 665 8.05 -1.60 82.68
C HIS A 665 9.19 -0.63 83.04
N ALA A 666 10.18 -1.06 83.83
CA ALA A 666 11.35 -0.22 84.15
C ALA A 666 12.34 -0.09 82.99
N ARG A 667 12.28 -0.98 81.99
CA ARG A 667 13.11 -0.92 80.79
C ARG A 667 12.60 0.11 79.78
N PHE A 668 11.28 0.24 79.61
CA PHE A 668 10.64 1.17 78.68
C PHE A 668 10.18 2.45 79.37
N THR A 669 11.13 3.33 79.70
CA THR A 669 10.86 4.68 80.24
C THR A 669 11.21 5.75 79.21
N ALA A 670 10.54 6.91 79.27
CA ALA A 670 10.78 8.02 78.35
C ALA A 670 12.25 8.47 78.35
N ARG A 671 12.91 8.47 79.53
CA ARG A 671 14.34 8.81 79.67
C ARG A 671 15.27 7.83 78.94
N ARG A 672 15.02 6.51 79.07
CA ARG A 672 15.84 5.47 78.39
C ARG A 672 15.59 5.45 76.89
N LEU A 673 14.37 5.76 76.46
CA LEU A 673 14.03 5.88 75.04
C LEU A 673 14.74 7.09 74.41
N ASP A 674 14.77 8.24 75.09
CA ASP A 674 15.53 9.42 74.66
C ASP A 674 17.04 9.17 74.57
N GLN A 675 17.62 8.51 75.58
CA GLN A 675 19.03 8.09 75.54
C GLN A 675 19.31 7.12 74.38
N SER A 676 18.45 6.12 74.17
CA SER A 676 18.59 5.15 73.08
C SER A 676 18.48 5.83 71.72
N LEU A 677 17.56 6.78 71.57
CA LEU A 677 17.41 7.56 70.34
C LEU A 677 18.68 8.37 70.03
N ARG A 678 19.27 9.03 71.03
CA ARG A 678 20.54 9.77 70.86
C ARG A 678 21.69 8.85 70.47
N VAL A 679 21.81 7.68 71.11
CA VAL A 679 22.83 6.68 70.78
C VAL A 679 22.67 6.21 69.33
N VAL A 680 21.46 5.84 68.92
CA VAL A 680 21.20 5.35 67.56
C VAL A 680 21.46 6.45 66.52
N LEU A 681 20.88 7.64 66.69
CA LEU A 681 21.09 8.77 65.76
C LEU A 681 22.58 9.14 65.62
N ASN A 682 23.31 9.18 66.75
CA ASN A 682 24.74 9.46 66.72
C ASN A 682 25.54 8.30 66.11
N SER A 683 25.13 7.05 66.28
CA SER A 683 25.83 5.89 65.70
C SER A 683 25.67 5.76 64.18
N VAL A 684 24.53 6.20 63.64
CA VAL A 684 24.25 6.20 62.19
C VAL A 684 25.10 7.23 61.45
N VAL A 685 25.33 8.39 62.07
CA VAL A 685 25.91 9.57 61.40
C VAL A 685 27.34 9.89 61.89
N PHE A 686 27.69 9.55 63.14
CA PHE A 686 28.93 9.94 63.80
C PHE A 686 29.67 8.76 64.46
N ARG A 687 30.96 8.94 64.77
CA ARG A 687 31.90 7.87 65.18
C ARG A 687 31.69 7.29 66.60
N SER A 688 31.03 8.00 67.52
CA SER A 688 30.80 7.53 68.90
C SER A 688 29.65 8.24 69.59
N SER A 689 28.78 7.49 70.27
CA SER A 689 27.69 8.02 71.10
C SER A 689 28.17 8.56 72.46
N GLY A 690 29.38 8.21 72.89
CA GLY A 690 29.98 8.68 74.15
C GLY A 690 29.27 8.21 75.42
N GLN A 691 28.40 7.19 75.31
CA GLN A 691 27.65 6.64 76.44
C GLN A 691 28.15 5.25 76.82
N ASP A 692 28.13 4.96 78.12
CA ASP A 692 28.43 3.63 78.64
C ASP A 692 27.28 2.67 78.29
N LEU A 693 27.58 1.67 77.46
CA LEU A 693 26.64 0.66 77.01
C LEU A 693 26.92 -0.67 77.69
N THR A 694 25.87 -1.43 77.98
CA THR A 694 26.02 -2.84 78.37
C THR A 694 26.64 -3.65 77.23
N THR A 695 27.19 -4.85 77.50
CA THR A 695 27.73 -5.74 76.46
C THR A 695 26.74 -5.98 75.31
N ALA A 696 25.44 -6.17 75.63
CA ALA A 696 24.39 -6.30 74.63
C ALA A 696 24.20 -5.00 73.83
N GLY A 697 24.24 -3.85 74.49
CA GLY A 697 24.21 -2.52 73.85
C GLY A 697 25.39 -2.29 72.91
N THR A 698 26.59 -2.71 73.29
CA THR A 698 27.80 -2.63 72.44
C THR A 698 27.64 -3.45 71.16
N TYR A 699 27.15 -4.70 71.25
CA TYR A 699 26.91 -5.51 70.04
C TYR A 699 25.80 -4.93 69.16
N VAL A 700 24.75 -4.35 69.75
CA VAL A 700 23.66 -3.69 69.01
C VAL A 700 24.17 -2.44 68.30
N GLU A 701 25.00 -1.62 68.95
CA GLU A 701 25.65 -0.45 68.34
C GLU A 701 26.63 -0.87 67.23
N MET A 702 27.39 -1.94 67.42
CA MET A 702 28.28 -2.47 66.37
C MET A 702 27.50 -2.94 65.14
N ALA A 703 26.37 -3.64 65.34
CA ALA A 703 25.52 -4.08 64.25
C ALA A 703 24.87 -2.89 63.51
N SER A 704 24.37 -1.89 64.24
CA SER A 704 23.72 -0.71 63.67
C SER A 704 24.69 0.11 62.81
N ARG A 705 25.95 0.26 63.27
CA ARG A 705 27.06 0.93 62.53
C ARG A 705 27.41 0.28 61.20
N VAL A 706 27.00 -0.96 60.95
CA VAL A 706 27.17 -1.63 59.65
C VAL A 706 25.88 -1.58 58.85
N SER A 707 24.75 -1.99 59.43
CA SER A 707 23.51 -2.14 58.69
C SER A 707 22.87 -0.81 58.26
N GLU A 708 22.88 0.20 59.14
CA GLU A 708 22.17 1.46 58.91
C GLU A 708 22.89 2.34 57.86
N PRO A 709 24.24 2.49 57.89
CA PRO A 709 24.96 3.16 56.80
C PRO A 709 24.85 2.47 55.44
N ILE A 710 24.76 1.14 55.39
CA ILE A 710 24.53 0.41 54.13
C ILE A 710 23.16 0.78 53.54
N LEU A 711 22.10 0.81 54.36
CA LEU A 711 20.76 1.20 53.92
C LEU A 711 20.69 2.67 53.48
N LEU A 712 21.38 3.56 54.20
CA LEU A 712 21.53 4.96 53.81
C LEU A 712 22.29 5.09 52.48
N GLY A 713 23.38 4.34 52.31
CA GLY A 713 24.15 4.28 51.05
C GLY A 713 23.31 3.81 49.87
N LEU A 714 22.48 2.77 50.06
CA LEU A 714 21.53 2.30 49.06
C LEU A 714 20.46 3.35 48.71
N ALA A 715 19.99 4.12 49.69
CA ALA A 715 19.07 5.23 49.45
C ALA A 715 19.72 6.35 48.62
N VAL A 716 20.96 6.73 48.97
CA VAL A 716 21.74 7.75 48.23
C VAL A 716 22.01 7.30 46.80
N LEU A 717 22.42 6.04 46.60
CA LEU A 717 22.62 5.46 45.26
C LEU A 717 21.34 5.52 44.41
N ALA A 718 20.19 5.19 45.01
CA ALA A 718 18.90 5.24 44.34
C ALA A 718 18.44 6.66 43.96
N VAL A 719 18.77 7.66 44.78
CA VAL A 719 18.52 9.07 44.44
C VAL A 719 19.47 9.51 43.33
N ARG A 720 20.76 9.20 43.44
CA ARG A 720 21.76 9.56 42.43
C ARG A 720 21.40 8.99 41.06
N GLY A 721 20.99 7.73 40.99
CA GLY A 721 20.59 7.07 39.73
C GLY A 721 19.35 7.68 39.06
N ARG A 722 18.56 8.52 39.75
CA ARG A 722 17.42 9.24 39.16
C ARG A 722 17.70 10.71 38.86
N VAL A 723 18.63 11.33 39.59
CA VAL A 723 18.90 12.78 39.50
C VAL A 723 20.06 13.08 38.56
N LYS A 724 20.93 12.10 38.30
CA LYS A 724 22.03 12.26 37.36
C LYS A 724 21.46 12.53 35.95
N ARG A 725 21.69 13.75 35.48
CA ARG A 725 21.47 14.19 34.09
C ARG A 725 22.68 13.83 33.25
#